data_AF-A0AAD6A8J8-F1
#
_entry.id   AF-A0AAD6A8J8-F1
#
_cell.length_a   1.000
_cell.length_b   1.000
_cell.length_c   1.000
_cell.angle_alpha   90.00
_cell.angle_beta   90.00
_cell.angle_gamma   90.00
#
_symmetry.space_group_name_H-M   'P 1'
#
loop_
_entity.id
_entity.type
_entity.pdbx_description
1 polymer ?
#
loop_
_entity_poly.entity_id
_entity_poly.type
_entity_poly.pdbx_seq_one_letter_code
_entity_poly.pdbx_strand_id
1 'polypeptide(L)'
;METKRVEIPTGMLDDLCSRFILHIPSEERDNAIRVCFQIELAHWFYLDFCMQNTPGAPHCGIRDFAKADILTQDVQKILEQWKEYKMGVPTFGAIILDESLENALLVQGYLAKSGWGFPKGKVNEDEAPHDCAVREVLEETGFDIKNRISKDVFLEQKITDQVVRLYIIPGVSQDTKFNPRTRKEIRNIEWFPIEKLPCHRNDMTPKSKLGLAPNRFFMAIPFIRPLREWINKLKGESTDSDDDFANNGNTPNKPSDNARSKSRRLPGNEAFPGEAWAKNKQRAAGQLSQYEINQSPSLKSNGKKSQDSSAVKKGANDNGANNQQRGSALKFRQTSESNSLTVNMMKMKSLVAIAVFLETVSAISLGLVNTEGGLVRGENIPLASGRHMDVFRGIPFADVPETFMKPKPHPGWVDVLDATAFKDICLQVSVAFNTTTGSTDCLYLNIWVPHNGSVSSDMPVMVWIYGGAFMIGSSMGTQILEYTQFSGQELADRGNVIVVSIGYRVGSLGFLSTGEPELAGNYGLWDQQAAIAWVHRNIRKFGGDPENITIFGESAGGASVNLQILSPHNKGLFKRAIAQSGVALSPWAINKNPRLYAEEVALAVNCSTDERMASCLKEIDPVVLTLAGSFNLSSCAGEPIVYHLELSPVIDGDFLPDHPSKLFHNAADIDFIAGVNNMDGHAFTSIDVPRVNIDLLPVPVEDVEKLLAAYTKDKGDAAWHAALSLYNSTWEPTPSPKSIKKTLVHIETDFLFLASTQAALKLHADNA
;
A
#
# COMPACT_ATOMS: atom_id res chain seq x y z
N MET A 1 0.66 39.19 -19.56
CA MET A 1 0.20 38.91 -18.18
C MET A 1 0.51 37.45 -17.92
N GLU A 2 1.56 37.17 -17.13
CA GLU A 2 1.73 35.84 -16.58
C GLU A 2 0.63 35.61 -15.55
N THR A 3 -0.11 34.52 -15.71
CA THR A 3 -1.04 34.06 -14.67
C THR A 3 -0.21 33.60 -13.48
N LYS A 4 -0.43 34.22 -12.31
CA LYS A 4 0.15 33.80 -11.02
C LYS A 4 0.09 32.28 -10.92
N ARG A 5 1.24 31.60 -10.71
CA ARG A 5 1.25 30.18 -10.36
C ARG A 5 0.37 30.00 -9.12
N VAL A 6 -0.44 28.95 -9.12
CA VAL A 6 -1.12 28.52 -7.90
C VAL A 6 -0.09 27.74 -7.09
N GLU A 7 0.40 28.34 -6.01
CA GLU A 7 1.34 27.70 -5.09
C GLU A 7 0.55 26.80 -4.13
N ILE A 8 0.46 25.52 -4.47
CA ILE A 8 0.04 24.47 -3.55
C ILE A 8 1.20 24.25 -2.55
N PRO A 9 0.96 24.17 -1.23
CA PRO A 9 2.02 23.99 -0.25
C PRO A 9 2.88 22.76 -0.53
N THR A 10 4.21 22.88 -0.47
CA THR A 10 5.14 21.81 -0.88
C THR A 10 4.88 20.48 -0.16
N GLY A 11 4.74 20.48 1.17
CA GLY A 11 4.45 19.24 1.91
C GLY A 11 3.11 18.57 1.54
N MET A 12 2.17 19.32 0.97
CA MET A 12 0.92 18.77 0.44
C MET A 12 1.10 18.18 -0.97
N LEU A 13 1.94 18.81 -1.81
CA LEU A 13 2.39 18.20 -3.07
C LEU A 13 3.18 16.93 -2.80
N ASP A 14 4.06 16.92 -1.80
CA ASP A 14 4.87 15.75 -1.44
C ASP A 14 4.01 14.59 -0.90
N ASP A 15 2.94 14.88 -0.15
CA ASP A 15 1.95 13.88 0.27
C ASP A 15 1.21 13.31 -0.96
N LEU A 16 0.67 14.16 -1.83
CA LEU A 16 -0.04 13.75 -3.04
C LEU A 16 0.86 12.98 -4.02
N CYS A 17 2.10 13.42 -4.21
CA CYS A 17 3.09 12.72 -5.02
C CYS A 17 3.46 11.36 -4.41
N SER A 18 3.61 11.26 -3.08
CA SER A 18 3.86 9.97 -2.43
C SER A 18 2.69 9.00 -2.62
N ARG A 19 1.45 9.45 -2.41
CA ARG A 19 0.23 8.62 -2.53
C ARG A 19 -0.04 8.12 -3.94
N PHE A 20 0.12 8.97 -4.96
CA PHE A 20 -0.38 8.70 -6.31
C PHE A 20 0.72 8.54 -7.36
N ILE A 21 1.93 9.10 -7.16
CA ILE A 21 2.95 9.23 -8.22
C ILE A 21 4.20 8.38 -7.96
N LEU A 22 4.72 8.33 -6.72
CA LEU A 22 5.98 7.64 -6.42
C LEU A 22 5.90 6.11 -6.58
N HIS A 23 4.71 5.52 -6.38
CA HIS A 23 4.48 4.08 -6.46
C HIS A 23 4.02 3.59 -7.84
N ILE A 24 3.92 4.47 -8.86
CA ILE A 24 3.60 4.08 -10.23
C ILE A 24 4.70 3.14 -10.76
N PRO A 25 4.37 1.96 -11.33
CA PRO A 25 5.34 1.08 -11.98
C PRO A 25 6.18 1.83 -13.03
N SER A 26 7.45 1.48 -13.20
CA SER A 26 8.35 2.17 -14.14
C SER A 26 7.79 2.23 -15.58
N GLU A 27 7.14 1.15 -16.01
CA GLU A 27 6.50 1.02 -17.34
C GLU A 27 5.35 2.02 -17.56
N GLU A 28 4.59 2.35 -16.52
CA GLU A 28 3.53 3.37 -16.57
C GLU A 28 4.08 4.78 -16.37
N ARG A 29 5.15 4.93 -15.57
CA ARG A 29 5.78 6.21 -15.26
C ARG A 29 6.39 6.88 -16.49
N ASP A 30 6.95 6.09 -17.40
CA ASP A 30 7.49 6.56 -18.68
C ASP A 30 6.38 6.98 -19.67
N ASN A 31 5.12 6.66 -19.39
CA ASN A 31 3.97 7.07 -20.19
C ASN A 31 3.24 8.25 -19.52
N ALA A 32 3.55 9.47 -19.97
CA ALA A 32 2.95 10.70 -19.44
C ALA A 32 1.40 10.72 -19.47
N ILE A 33 0.75 9.98 -20.38
CA ILE A 33 -0.72 9.87 -20.42
C ILE A 33 -1.23 9.00 -19.27
N ARG A 34 -0.51 7.94 -18.88
CA ARG A 34 -0.84 7.10 -17.70
C ARG A 34 -0.62 7.88 -16.41
N VAL A 35 0.49 8.60 -16.29
CA VAL A 35 0.76 9.51 -15.16
C VAL A 35 -0.36 10.54 -15.00
N CYS A 36 -0.95 11.07 -16.08
CA CYS A 36 -2.08 11.99 -15.97
C CYS A 36 -3.35 11.42 -15.30
N PHE A 37 -3.60 10.10 -15.33
CA PHE A 37 -4.69 9.51 -14.54
C PHE A 37 -4.40 9.57 -13.05
N GLN A 38 -3.16 9.33 -12.63
CA GLN A 38 -2.75 9.45 -11.23
C GLN A 38 -2.73 10.91 -10.76
N ILE A 39 -2.36 11.85 -11.63
CA ILE A 39 -2.50 13.30 -11.36
C ILE A 39 -3.97 13.69 -11.19
N GLU A 40 -4.89 13.09 -11.95
CA GLU A 40 -6.32 13.32 -11.76
C GLU A 40 -6.83 12.77 -10.42
N LEU A 41 -6.43 11.56 -10.03
CA LEU A 41 -6.75 11.00 -8.70
C LEU A 41 -6.19 11.88 -7.57
N ALA A 42 -4.94 12.34 -7.69
CA ALA A 42 -4.33 13.29 -6.78
C ALA A 42 -5.08 14.64 -6.74
N HIS A 43 -5.57 15.12 -7.88
CA HIS A 43 -6.34 16.37 -7.94
C HIS A 43 -7.71 16.23 -7.27
N TRP A 44 -8.42 15.12 -7.47
CA TRP A 44 -9.66 14.83 -6.76
C TRP A 44 -9.43 14.70 -5.25
N PHE A 45 -8.39 13.96 -4.84
CA PHE A 45 -8.02 13.86 -3.42
C PHE A 45 -7.69 15.22 -2.81
N TYR A 46 -7.00 16.09 -3.56
CA TYR A 46 -6.73 17.47 -3.16
C TYR A 46 -8.01 18.28 -2.94
N LEU A 47 -8.96 18.23 -3.89
CA LEU A 47 -10.24 18.95 -3.80
C LEU A 47 -11.16 18.40 -2.70
N ASP A 48 -11.09 17.10 -2.40
CA ASP A 48 -11.97 16.44 -1.44
C ASP A 48 -11.44 16.38 -0.02
N PHE A 49 -10.14 16.25 0.18
CA PHE A 49 -9.56 16.06 1.52
C PHE A 49 -8.64 17.23 1.89
N CYS A 50 -7.62 17.51 1.07
CA CYS A 50 -6.61 18.53 1.40
C CYS A 50 -7.22 19.94 1.55
N MET A 51 -8.08 20.36 0.62
CA MET A 51 -8.76 21.66 0.68
C MET A 51 -9.73 21.82 1.84
N GLN A 52 -10.30 20.73 2.38
CA GLN A 52 -11.20 20.79 3.55
C GLN A 52 -10.41 20.86 4.85
N ASN A 53 -9.28 20.14 4.92
CA ASN A 53 -8.46 20.01 6.12
C ASN A 53 -7.41 21.13 6.28
N THR A 54 -7.18 21.95 5.25
CA THR A 54 -6.17 23.03 5.27
C THR A 54 -6.80 24.39 4.90
N PRO A 55 -7.19 25.22 5.90
CA PRO A 55 -7.71 26.55 5.67
C PRO A 55 -6.73 27.42 4.86
N GLY A 56 -7.19 27.94 3.72
CA GLY A 56 -6.39 28.77 2.81
C GLY A 56 -5.75 28.03 1.63
N ALA A 57 -5.92 26.71 1.51
CA ALA A 57 -5.50 25.97 0.32
C ALA A 57 -6.17 26.51 -0.96
N PRO A 58 -5.42 26.77 -2.05
CA PRO A 58 -5.95 27.49 -3.22
C PRO A 58 -6.80 26.58 -4.13
N HIS A 59 -7.98 27.04 -4.54
CA HIS A 59 -8.81 26.30 -5.50
C HIS A 59 -8.19 26.32 -6.92
N CYS A 60 -7.56 25.23 -7.34
CA CYS A 60 -7.01 25.05 -8.69
C CYS A 60 -7.79 24.01 -9.52
N GLY A 61 -7.85 24.22 -10.84
CA GLY A 61 -8.28 23.17 -11.77
C GLY A 61 -7.12 22.23 -12.13
N ILE A 62 -7.44 21.06 -12.69
CA ILE A 62 -6.46 20.00 -13.06
C ILE A 62 -5.26 20.53 -13.85
N ARG A 63 -5.46 21.54 -14.70
CA ARG A 63 -4.40 22.17 -15.52
C ARG A 63 -3.36 22.91 -14.69
N ASP A 64 -3.76 23.55 -13.61
CA ASP A 64 -2.86 24.34 -12.77
C ASP A 64 -2.31 23.49 -11.63
N PHE A 65 -3.06 22.48 -11.19
CA PHE A 65 -2.58 21.39 -10.32
C PHE A 65 -1.44 20.61 -10.98
N ALA A 66 -1.60 20.14 -12.23
CA ALA A 66 -0.57 19.41 -12.96
C ALA A 66 0.71 20.23 -13.26
N LYS A 67 0.65 21.56 -13.14
CA LYS A 67 1.81 22.47 -13.29
C LYS A 67 2.53 22.77 -11.97
N ALA A 68 2.02 22.29 -10.84
CA ALA A 68 2.66 22.44 -9.53
C ALA A 68 3.82 21.43 -9.39
N ASP A 69 4.74 21.49 -10.35
CA ASP A 69 5.97 20.70 -10.51
C ASP A 69 5.83 19.15 -10.55
N ILE A 70 4.61 18.62 -10.72
CA ILE A 70 4.37 17.17 -10.94
C ILE A 70 4.76 16.71 -12.36
N LEU A 71 4.57 17.56 -13.39
CA LEU A 71 5.01 17.30 -14.77
C LEU A 71 6.04 18.35 -15.21
N THR A 72 7.24 17.90 -15.58
CA THR A 72 8.39 18.79 -15.79
C THR A 72 8.48 19.43 -17.17
N GLN A 73 7.82 18.90 -18.21
CA GLN A 73 7.80 19.49 -19.57
C GLN A 73 6.44 19.32 -20.29
N ASP A 74 6.10 20.32 -21.12
CA ASP A 74 4.94 20.39 -22.04
C ASP A 74 3.57 19.88 -21.52
N VAL A 75 3.27 20.23 -20.26
CA VAL A 75 2.02 19.88 -19.55
C VAL A 75 0.75 20.15 -20.36
N GLN A 76 0.75 21.19 -21.20
CA GLN A 76 -0.41 21.54 -22.02
C GLN A 76 -0.72 20.45 -23.04
N LYS A 77 0.28 20.03 -23.81
CA LYS A 77 0.16 19.01 -24.85
C LYS A 77 -0.15 17.64 -24.26
N ILE A 78 0.48 17.29 -23.14
CA ILE A 78 0.21 16.03 -22.44
C ILE A 78 -1.24 15.97 -21.96
N LEU A 79 -1.76 17.05 -21.35
CA LEU A 79 -3.16 17.12 -20.91
C LEU A 79 -4.16 17.14 -22.08
N GLU A 80 -3.77 17.63 -23.26
CA GLU A 80 -4.59 17.55 -24.48
C GLU A 80 -4.64 16.10 -25.01
N GLN A 81 -3.49 15.44 -25.15
CA GLN A 81 -3.39 14.04 -25.55
C GLN A 81 -4.12 13.09 -24.57
N TRP A 82 -3.98 13.34 -23.26
CA TRP A 82 -4.69 12.60 -22.22
C TRP A 82 -6.21 12.81 -22.30
N LYS A 83 -6.69 14.02 -22.61
CA LYS A 83 -8.12 14.27 -22.86
C LYS A 83 -8.62 13.55 -24.10
N GLU A 84 -7.88 13.60 -25.21
CA GLU A 84 -8.23 12.86 -26.44
C GLU A 84 -8.33 11.36 -26.18
N TYR A 85 -7.32 10.78 -25.50
CA TYR A 85 -7.37 9.39 -25.04
C TYR A 85 -8.60 9.12 -24.17
N LYS A 86 -8.84 9.96 -23.14
CA LYS A 86 -10.02 9.86 -22.26
C LYS A 86 -11.35 9.96 -23.01
N MET A 87 -11.44 10.65 -24.15
CA MET A 87 -12.67 10.70 -24.94
C MET A 87 -12.91 9.42 -25.74
N GLY A 88 -11.84 8.68 -26.11
CA GLY A 88 -11.94 7.40 -26.81
C GLY A 88 -12.28 6.20 -25.92
N VAL A 89 -11.95 6.23 -24.61
CA VAL A 89 -12.21 5.11 -23.69
C VAL A 89 -13.71 4.76 -23.66
N PRO A 90 -14.09 3.50 -23.97
CA PRO A 90 -15.48 3.05 -23.91
C PRO A 90 -16.13 3.28 -22.54
N THR A 91 -17.44 3.50 -22.53
CA THR A 91 -18.21 3.59 -21.28
C THR A 91 -19.35 2.59 -21.23
N PHE A 92 -19.48 1.96 -20.07
CA PHE A 92 -20.47 0.93 -19.79
C PHE A 92 -21.28 1.28 -18.54
N GLY A 93 -22.54 0.86 -18.52
CA GLY A 93 -23.51 1.23 -17.48
C GLY A 93 -24.88 0.61 -17.74
N ALA A 94 -25.94 1.19 -17.19
CA ALA A 94 -27.28 0.62 -17.26
C ALA A 94 -28.41 1.62 -17.51
N ILE A 95 -29.45 1.15 -18.19
CA ILE A 95 -30.79 1.75 -18.20
C ILE A 95 -31.61 0.97 -17.18
N ILE A 96 -31.77 1.55 -15.99
CA ILE A 96 -32.62 1.00 -14.93
C ILE A 96 -34.06 1.46 -15.20
N LEU A 97 -34.98 0.50 -15.30
CA LEU A 97 -36.41 0.71 -15.54
C LEU A 97 -37.24 0.28 -14.34
N ASP A 98 -38.36 0.96 -14.15
CA ASP A 98 -39.31 0.62 -13.10
C ASP A 98 -40.14 -0.64 -13.42
N GLU A 99 -40.98 -1.05 -12.48
CA GLU A 99 -41.84 -2.25 -12.60
C GLU A 99 -42.87 -2.13 -13.73
N SER A 100 -43.26 -0.91 -14.11
CA SER A 100 -44.21 -0.65 -15.22
C SER A 100 -43.54 -0.53 -16.61
N LEU A 101 -42.21 -0.44 -16.65
CA LEU A 101 -41.41 -0.08 -17.83
C LEU A 101 -41.79 1.29 -18.44
N GLU A 102 -42.31 2.22 -17.62
CA GLU A 102 -42.70 3.57 -18.05
C GLU A 102 -41.72 4.64 -17.57
N ASN A 103 -40.93 4.36 -16.54
CA ASN A 103 -39.97 5.29 -15.94
C ASN A 103 -38.55 4.72 -16.01
N ALA A 104 -37.58 5.60 -16.29
CA ALA A 104 -36.18 5.26 -16.31
C ALA A 104 -35.38 6.13 -15.32
N LEU A 105 -34.43 5.52 -14.62
CA LEU A 105 -33.57 6.21 -13.68
C LEU A 105 -32.50 7.01 -14.41
N LEU A 106 -32.37 8.30 -14.09
CA LEU A 106 -31.26 9.14 -14.56
C LEU A 106 -30.48 9.73 -13.38
N VAL A 107 -29.18 9.91 -13.58
CA VAL A 107 -28.26 10.55 -12.65
C VAL A 107 -27.84 11.94 -13.15
N GLN A 108 -27.56 12.85 -12.22
CA GLN A 108 -27.03 14.18 -12.50
C GLN A 108 -25.64 14.35 -11.88
N GLY A 109 -24.63 14.60 -12.73
CA GLY A 109 -23.27 14.87 -12.30
C GLY A 109 -23.13 16.19 -11.50
N TYR A 110 -22.29 16.17 -10.47
CA TYR A 110 -22.19 17.21 -9.44
C TYR A 110 -21.67 18.56 -9.96
N LEU A 111 -20.60 18.53 -10.75
CA LEU A 111 -20.11 19.72 -11.45
C LEU A 111 -20.95 20.05 -12.69
N ALA A 112 -21.53 19.03 -13.33
CA ALA A 112 -22.41 19.14 -14.50
C ALA A 112 -23.86 19.48 -14.10
N LYS A 113 -24.05 20.59 -13.34
CA LYS A 113 -25.26 21.04 -12.62
C LYS A 113 -26.62 21.06 -13.36
N SER A 114 -26.64 20.71 -14.65
CA SER A 114 -27.84 20.69 -15.50
C SER A 114 -27.95 19.47 -16.41
N GLY A 115 -26.95 18.59 -16.45
CA GLY A 115 -26.93 17.41 -17.32
C GLY A 115 -27.49 16.16 -16.64
N TRP A 116 -28.43 15.49 -17.31
CA TRP A 116 -28.99 14.20 -16.92
C TRP A 116 -28.58 13.13 -17.93
N GLY A 117 -28.22 11.94 -17.43
CA GLY A 117 -27.85 10.78 -18.22
C GLY A 117 -28.13 9.47 -17.48
N PHE A 118 -27.96 8.35 -18.18
CA PHE A 118 -27.99 7.03 -17.56
C PHE A 118 -26.69 6.77 -16.79
N PRO A 119 -26.74 6.04 -15.66
CA PRO A 119 -25.55 5.75 -14.88
C PRO A 119 -24.56 4.90 -15.68
N LYS A 120 -23.31 5.36 -15.78
CA LYS A 120 -22.23 4.76 -16.56
C LYS A 120 -20.87 5.42 -16.29
N GLY A 121 -19.81 4.65 -16.41
CA GLY A 121 -18.44 5.19 -16.46
C GLY A 121 -17.53 4.34 -17.32
N LYS A 122 -16.22 4.38 -17.08
CA LYS A 122 -15.19 3.96 -18.04
C LYS A 122 -14.68 2.57 -17.76
N VAL A 123 -14.44 1.82 -18.83
CA VAL A 123 -13.84 0.49 -18.73
C VAL A 123 -12.38 0.59 -18.31
N ASN A 124 -12.00 -0.21 -17.32
CA ASN A 124 -10.61 -0.42 -16.93
C ASN A 124 -9.89 -1.37 -17.89
N GLU A 125 -8.56 -1.43 -17.80
CA GLU A 125 -7.77 -2.38 -18.57
C GLU A 125 -8.08 -3.83 -18.14
N ASP A 126 -8.19 -4.74 -19.11
CA ASP A 126 -8.70 -6.12 -18.96
C ASP A 126 -10.12 -6.28 -18.34
N GLU A 127 -10.89 -5.21 -18.13
CA GLU A 127 -12.25 -5.29 -17.54
C GLU A 127 -13.32 -5.63 -18.60
N ALA A 128 -14.17 -6.62 -18.30
CA ALA A 128 -15.25 -6.98 -19.21
C ALA A 128 -16.38 -5.93 -19.21
N PRO A 129 -17.06 -5.67 -20.35
CA PRO A 129 -18.06 -4.61 -20.45
C PRO A 129 -19.23 -4.70 -19.46
N HIS A 130 -19.59 -5.90 -19.02
CA HIS A 130 -20.67 -6.12 -18.05
C HIS A 130 -20.19 -5.89 -16.60
N ASP A 131 -18.96 -6.29 -16.27
CA ASP A 131 -18.38 -6.05 -14.94
C ASP A 131 -18.15 -4.56 -14.71
N CYS A 132 -17.67 -3.84 -15.73
CA CYS A 132 -17.63 -2.38 -15.75
C CYS A 132 -19.00 -1.77 -15.47
N ALA A 133 -20.04 -2.20 -16.20
CA ALA A 133 -21.40 -1.69 -15.98
C ALA A 133 -21.92 -1.96 -14.55
N VAL A 134 -21.63 -3.11 -13.97
CA VAL A 134 -21.98 -3.45 -12.57
C VAL A 134 -21.28 -2.51 -11.59
N ARG A 135 -19.97 -2.32 -11.76
CA ARG A 135 -19.14 -1.45 -10.89
C ARG A 135 -19.60 0.00 -10.95
N GLU A 136 -19.69 0.57 -12.14
CA GLU A 136 -20.03 1.99 -12.36
C GLU A 136 -21.44 2.32 -11.86
N VAL A 137 -22.42 1.43 -12.08
CA VAL A 137 -23.80 1.63 -11.58
C VAL A 137 -23.84 1.54 -10.05
N LEU A 138 -23.07 0.63 -9.44
CA LEU A 138 -22.95 0.51 -7.99
C LEU A 138 -22.24 1.73 -7.36
N GLU A 139 -21.26 2.31 -8.07
CA GLU A 139 -20.54 3.53 -7.66
C GLU A 139 -21.46 4.76 -7.72
N GLU A 140 -22.08 5.04 -8.88
CA GLU A 140 -22.92 6.23 -9.08
C GLU A 140 -24.28 6.16 -8.36
N THR A 141 -24.87 4.98 -8.16
CA THR A 141 -26.24 4.86 -7.62
C THR A 141 -26.35 4.11 -6.29
N GLY A 142 -25.32 3.36 -5.89
CA GLY A 142 -25.37 2.46 -4.73
C GLY A 142 -26.18 1.17 -4.95
N PHE A 143 -26.77 0.96 -6.13
CA PHE A 143 -27.60 -0.20 -6.45
C PHE A 143 -26.80 -1.27 -7.21
N ASP A 144 -26.79 -2.50 -6.68
CA ASP A 144 -26.08 -3.63 -7.29
C ASP A 144 -26.95 -4.31 -8.36
N ILE A 145 -26.44 -4.33 -9.60
CA ILE A 145 -27.08 -4.97 -10.76
C ILE A 145 -26.43 -6.32 -11.15
N LYS A 146 -25.43 -6.82 -10.40
CA LYS A 146 -24.66 -8.04 -10.73
C LYS A 146 -25.53 -9.27 -11.00
N ASN A 147 -26.62 -9.42 -10.24
CA ASN A 147 -27.56 -10.55 -10.36
C ASN A 147 -28.78 -10.23 -11.25
N ARG A 148 -28.81 -9.05 -11.90
CA ARG A 148 -29.91 -8.58 -12.77
C ARG A 148 -29.47 -8.31 -14.22
N ILE A 149 -28.16 -8.16 -14.45
CA ILE A 149 -27.59 -7.88 -15.77
C ILE A 149 -27.60 -9.12 -16.68
N SER A 150 -28.04 -8.94 -17.92
CA SER A 150 -27.92 -9.97 -18.98
C SER A 150 -26.92 -9.51 -20.03
N LYS A 151 -25.99 -10.39 -20.43
CA LYS A 151 -24.90 -10.07 -21.35
C LYS A 151 -25.40 -9.69 -22.76
N ASP A 152 -26.59 -10.15 -23.15
CA ASP A 152 -27.18 -9.98 -24.47
C ASP A 152 -28.22 -8.84 -24.55
N VAL A 153 -28.63 -8.26 -23.41
CA VAL A 153 -29.71 -7.26 -23.34
C VAL A 153 -29.14 -5.87 -23.08
N PHE A 154 -28.72 -5.20 -24.15
CA PHE A 154 -28.13 -3.86 -24.08
C PHE A 154 -28.49 -2.98 -25.29
N LEU A 155 -28.32 -1.67 -25.12
CA LEU A 155 -28.29 -0.69 -26.20
C LEU A 155 -26.88 -0.14 -26.34
N GLU A 156 -26.29 -0.25 -27.53
CA GLU A 156 -24.97 0.30 -27.85
C GLU A 156 -25.09 1.44 -28.87
N GLN A 157 -24.35 2.52 -28.65
CA GLN A 157 -24.24 3.66 -29.55
C GLN A 157 -22.80 4.16 -29.60
N LYS A 158 -22.31 4.49 -30.80
CA LYS A 158 -21.05 5.22 -30.96
C LYS A 158 -21.34 6.72 -30.93
N ILE A 159 -20.94 7.39 -29.84
CA ILE A 159 -21.10 8.84 -29.65
C ILE A 159 -19.75 9.48 -29.90
N THR A 160 -19.64 10.26 -30.99
CA THR A 160 -18.36 10.70 -31.58
C THR A 160 -17.41 9.53 -31.78
N ASP A 161 -16.34 9.41 -30.97
CA ASP A 161 -15.40 8.29 -31.00
C ASP A 161 -15.55 7.31 -29.83
N GLN A 162 -16.41 7.63 -28.85
CA GLN A 162 -16.67 6.79 -27.70
C GLN A 162 -17.73 5.72 -28.02
N VAL A 163 -17.42 4.45 -27.73
CA VAL A 163 -18.44 3.40 -27.63
C VAL A 163 -19.14 3.53 -26.28
N VAL A 164 -20.48 3.60 -26.30
CA VAL A 164 -21.30 3.66 -25.09
C VAL A 164 -22.33 2.53 -25.15
N ARG A 165 -22.25 1.58 -24.22
CA ARG A 165 -23.21 0.47 -24.11
C ARG A 165 -23.88 0.50 -22.73
N LEU A 166 -25.21 0.44 -22.75
CA LEU A 166 -26.04 0.44 -21.55
C LEU A 166 -26.88 -0.84 -21.50
N TYR A 167 -26.72 -1.63 -20.45
CA TYR A 167 -27.51 -2.83 -20.20
C TYR A 167 -28.89 -2.47 -19.67
N ILE A 168 -29.94 -3.18 -20.08
CA ILE A 168 -31.31 -2.86 -19.66
C ILE A 168 -31.68 -3.68 -18.44
N ILE A 169 -32.04 -3.00 -17.34
CA ILE A 169 -32.33 -3.60 -16.04
C ILE A 169 -33.79 -3.29 -15.67
N PRO A 170 -34.76 -4.17 -16.02
CA PRO A 170 -36.17 -3.98 -15.69
C PRO A 170 -36.51 -4.36 -14.24
N GLY A 171 -37.70 -3.96 -13.78
CA GLY A 171 -38.28 -4.46 -12.53
C GLY A 171 -37.59 -3.95 -11.27
N VAL A 172 -37.22 -2.67 -11.24
CA VAL A 172 -36.71 -2.00 -10.02
C VAL A 172 -37.83 -1.15 -9.42
N SER A 173 -38.23 -1.40 -8.18
CA SER A 173 -39.27 -0.63 -7.50
C SER A 173 -38.87 0.85 -7.38
N GLN A 174 -39.82 1.76 -7.58
CA GLN A 174 -39.54 3.20 -7.46
C GLN A 174 -39.15 3.62 -6.03
N ASP A 175 -39.56 2.85 -5.02
CA ASP A 175 -39.21 3.05 -3.60
C ASP A 175 -37.76 2.62 -3.26
N THR A 176 -37.02 2.09 -4.24
CA THR A 176 -35.60 1.73 -4.08
C THR A 176 -34.79 2.96 -3.67
N LYS A 177 -34.10 2.89 -2.53
CA LYS A 177 -33.21 3.95 -2.07
C LYS A 177 -31.85 3.86 -2.75
N PHE A 178 -31.63 4.77 -3.70
CA PHE A 178 -30.32 4.99 -4.30
C PHE A 178 -29.46 5.90 -3.41
N ASN A 179 -28.21 5.53 -3.21
CA ASN A 179 -27.25 6.27 -2.39
C ASN A 179 -25.84 6.12 -3.01
N PRO A 180 -25.33 7.13 -3.74
CA PRO A 180 -24.01 7.09 -4.38
C PRO A 180 -22.91 6.68 -3.39
N ARG A 181 -21.97 5.86 -3.84
CA ARG A 181 -20.79 5.49 -3.03
C ARG A 181 -19.67 6.53 -3.16
N THR A 182 -19.67 7.30 -4.24
CA THR A 182 -18.65 8.32 -4.53
C THR A 182 -19.07 9.71 -4.02
N ARG A 183 -18.11 10.46 -3.46
CA ARG A 183 -18.35 11.82 -2.95
C ARG A 183 -18.28 12.83 -4.09
N LYS A 184 -19.22 13.79 -4.10
CA LYS A 184 -19.26 14.92 -5.06
C LYS A 184 -19.17 14.51 -6.54
N GLU A 185 -19.62 13.32 -6.91
CA GLU A 185 -19.71 12.87 -8.29
C GLU A 185 -21.15 12.93 -8.81
N ILE A 186 -22.09 12.31 -8.08
CA ILE A 186 -23.52 12.41 -8.34
C ILE A 186 -24.18 13.39 -7.35
N ARG A 187 -25.08 14.23 -7.86
CA ARG A 187 -25.82 15.24 -7.08
C ARG A 187 -27.27 14.85 -6.84
N ASN A 188 -27.96 14.44 -7.90
CA ASN A 188 -29.34 13.97 -7.85
C ASN A 188 -29.45 12.64 -8.61
N ILE A 189 -30.39 11.81 -8.17
CA ILE A 189 -30.87 10.62 -8.87
C ILE A 189 -32.39 10.73 -8.89
N GLU A 190 -33.01 10.69 -10.07
CA GLU A 190 -34.45 10.89 -10.23
C GLU A 190 -35.01 9.92 -11.30
N TRP A 191 -36.26 9.48 -11.09
CA TRP A 191 -37.04 8.72 -12.07
C TRP A 191 -37.68 9.66 -13.09
N PHE A 192 -37.51 9.37 -14.38
CA PHE A 192 -38.09 10.14 -15.47
C PHE A 192 -39.04 9.29 -16.32
N PRO A 193 -40.29 9.74 -16.55
CA PRO A 193 -41.20 9.08 -17.48
C PRO A 193 -40.63 9.08 -18.90
N ILE A 194 -40.49 7.90 -19.48
CA ILE A 194 -39.75 7.66 -20.74
C ILE A 194 -40.40 8.40 -21.91
N GLU A 195 -41.72 8.55 -21.91
CA GLU A 195 -42.47 9.34 -22.90
C GLU A 195 -42.16 10.84 -22.85
N LYS A 196 -41.77 11.37 -21.68
CA LYS A 196 -41.47 12.80 -21.47
C LYS A 196 -40.01 13.15 -21.78
N LEU A 197 -39.14 12.15 -21.93
CA LEU A 197 -37.74 12.32 -22.33
C LEU A 197 -37.62 12.69 -23.83
N PRO A 198 -36.61 13.49 -24.24
CA PRO A 198 -36.50 13.95 -25.61
C PRO A 198 -35.89 12.89 -26.54
N CYS A 199 -36.47 12.69 -27.72
CA CYS A 199 -35.89 11.80 -28.75
C CYS A 199 -34.85 12.49 -29.65
N HIS A 200 -34.78 13.82 -29.66
CA HIS A 200 -33.79 14.59 -30.41
C HIS A 200 -33.56 15.98 -29.80
N ARG A 201 -32.46 16.66 -30.15
CA ARG A 201 -32.04 17.93 -29.52
C ARG A 201 -33.09 19.06 -29.54
N ASN A 202 -33.98 19.05 -30.54
CA ASN A 202 -35.04 20.06 -30.71
C ASN A 202 -36.41 19.61 -30.14
N ASP A 203 -36.46 18.50 -29.40
CA ASP A 203 -37.70 17.96 -28.84
C ASP A 203 -38.11 18.77 -27.61
N MET A 204 -39.19 19.54 -27.72
CA MET A 204 -39.65 20.44 -26.67
C MET A 204 -40.52 19.78 -25.60
N THR A 205 -40.76 18.46 -25.70
CA THR A 205 -41.56 17.68 -24.72
C THR A 205 -41.05 17.82 -23.28
N PRO A 206 -39.75 17.78 -22.97
CA PRO A 206 -39.27 17.98 -21.61
C PRO A 206 -39.56 19.39 -21.08
N LYS A 207 -39.53 20.41 -21.95
CA LYS A 207 -39.80 21.80 -21.53
C LYS A 207 -41.27 21.99 -21.17
N SER A 208 -42.18 21.35 -21.92
CA SER A 208 -43.63 21.45 -21.71
C SER A 208 -44.17 20.49 -20.65
N LYS A 209 -43.55 19.33 -20.43
CA LYS A 209 -44.03 18.27 -19.51
C LYS A 209 -43.21 18.09 -18.23
N LEU A 210 -41.96 18.57 -18.18
CA LEU A 210 -41.06 18.47 -17.02
C LEU A 210 -40.50 19.84 -16.58
N GLY A 211 -40.77 20.92 -17.31
CA GLY A 211 -40.18 22.25 -17.06
C GLY A 211 -38.67 22.34 -17.35
N LEU A 212 -38.07 21.29 -17.92
CA LEU A 212 -36.62 21.17 -18.13
C LEU A 212 -36.26 21.41 -19.60
N ALA A 213 -35.19 22.17 -19.86
CA ALA A 213 -34.75 22.43 -21.23
C ALA A 213 -34.20 21.14 -21.89
N PRO A 214 -34.47 20.86 -23.17
CA PRO A 214 -34.14 19.56 -23.79
C PRO A 214 -32.64 19.24 -23.82
N ASN A 215 -31.80 20.28 -23.89
CA ASN A 215 -30.34 20.17 -23.81
C ASN A 215 -29.84 19.57 -22.48
N ARG A 216 -30.65 19.58 -21.41
CA ARG A 216 -30.32 18.92 -20.14
C ARG A 216 -30.22 17.39 -20.28
N PHE A 217 -30.91 16.79 -21.25
CA PHE A 217 -30.92 15.34 -21.47
C PHE A 217 -29.98 14.88 -22.60
N PHE A 218 -29.01 15.72 -23.00
CA PHE A 218 -28.15 15.49 -24.15
C PHE A 218 -27.50 14.10 -24.17
N MET A 219 -27.08 13.59 -23.00
CA MET A 219 -26.43 12.29 -22.86
C MET A 219 -27.40 11.11 -22.97
N ALA A 220 -28.68 11.30 -22.64
CA ALA A 220 -29.72 10.28 -22.72
C ALA A 220 -30.35 10.18 -24.13
N ILE A 221 -30.46 11.30 -24.86
CA ILE A 221 -31.10 11.40 -26.20
C ILE A 221 -30.77 10.22 -27.15
N PRO A 222 -29.51 9.79 -27.33
CA PRO A 222 -29.18 8.70 -28.27
C PRO A 222 -29.86 7.37 -27.96
N PHE A 223 -30.27 7.14 -26.72
CA PHE A 223 -30.84 5.89 -26.25
C PHE A 223 -32.37 5.92 -26.12
N ILE A 224 -33.00 7.10 -26.01
CA ILE A 224 -34.46 7.21 -25.75
C ILE A 224 -35.30 6.55 -26.85
N ARG A 225 -34.94 6.76 -28.13
CA ARG A 225 -35.68 6.15 -29.23
C ARG A 225 -35.48 4.62 -29.29
N PRO A 226 -34.25 4.08 -29.32
CA PRO A 226 -34.05 2.63 -29.25
C PRO A 226 -34.67 1.96 -28.01
N LEU A 227 -34.68 2.65 -26.86
CA LEU A 227 -35.34 2.18 -25.64
C LEU A 227 -36.85 2.06 -25.81
N ARG A 228 -37.53 3.07 -26.36
CA ARG A 228 -38.97 2.99 -26.68
C ARG A 228 -39.27 1.88 -27.69
N GLU A 229 -38.42 1.70 -28.70
CA GLU A 229 -38.55 0.62 -29.68
C GLU A 229 -38.36 -0.78 -29.04
N TRP A 230 -37.52 -0.92 -28.01
CA TRP A 230 -37.36 -2.14 -27.22
C TRP A 230 -38.57 -2.42 -26.31
N ILE A 231 -39.05 -1.41 -25.57
CA ILE A 231 -40.24 -1.53 -24.69
C ILE A 231 -41.48 -1.90 -25.51
N ASN A 232 -41.66 -1.29 -26.68
CA ASN A 232 -42.81 -1.57 -27.55
C ASN A 232 -42.80 -3.00 -28.11
N LYS A 233 -41.62 -3.59 -28.35
CA LYS A 233 -41.51 -5.01 -28.76
C LYS A 233 -41.95 -5.93 -27.64
N LEU A 234 -41.47 -5.71 -26.41
CA LEU A 234 -41.89 -6.49 -25.24
C LEU A 234 -43.40 -6.39 -24.99
N LYS A 235 -43.98 -5.19 -25.09
CA LYS A 235 -45.44 -5.01 -24.96
C LYS A 235 -46.20 -5.70 -26.10
N GLY A 236 -45.70 -5.66 -27.33
CA GLY A 236 -46.32 -6.33 -28.50
C GLY A 236 -46.20 -7.86 -28.50
N GLU A 237 -45.13 -8.44 -27.96
CA GLU A 237 -44.98 -9.89 -27.80
C GLU A 237 -45.86 -10.46 -26.68
N SER A 238 -46.44 -9.60 -25.82
CA SER A 238 -47.32 -10.01 -24.72
C SER A 238 -48.82 -10.12 -25.07
N THR A 239 -49.22 -9.76 -26.30
CA THR A 239 -50.64 -9.71 -26.72
C THR A 239 -51.07 -10.82 -27.68
N ASP A 240 -50.16 -11.68 -28.15
CA ASP A 240 -50.46 -12.82 -29.03
C ASP A 240 -50.62 -14.15 -28.23
N SER A 241 -51.48 -14.13 -27.22
CA SER A 241 -52.00 -15.37 -26.60
C SER A 241 -53.36 -15.14 -25.92
N ASP A 242 -54.43 -15.02 -26.71
CA ASP A 242 -55.79 -15.51 -26.43
C ASP A 242 -56.80 -14.91 -27.43
N ASP A 243 -56.99 -15.59 -28.57
CA ASP A 243 -58.30 -15.85 -29.21
C ASP A 243 -58.09 -16.48 -30.60
N ASP A 244 -58.28 -17.79 -30.69
CA ASP A 244 -58.32 -18.51 -31.97
C ASP A 244 -59.52 -19.48 -31.99
N PHE A 245 -60.67 -19.02 -32.48
CA PHE A 245 -61.74 -19.90 -32.94
C PHE A 245 -62.64 -19.25 -34.02
N ALA A 246 -62.79 -20.01 -35.12
CA ALA A 246 -63.93 -20.05 -36.05
C ALA A 246 -64.02 -19.04 -37.23
N ASN A 247 -63.62 -19.54 -38.41
CA ASN A 247 -64.53 -20.01 -39.50
C ASN A 247 -64.37 -19.39 -40.92
N ASN A 248 -64.02 -20.25 -41.89
CA ASN A 248 -64.38 -20.29 -43.32
C ASN A 248 -64.38 -19.05 -44.26
N GLY A 249 -63.72 -19.20 -45.43
CA GLY A 249 -64.37 -18.82 -46.71
C GLY A 249 -63.51 -18.33 -47.90
N ASN A 250 -63.24 -19.22 -48.86
CA ASN A 250 -63.05 -18.98 -50.32
C ASN A 250 -61.84 -18.19 -50.89
N THR A 251 -61.37 -18.73 -52.03
CA THR A 251 -60.46 -18.14 -53.05
C THR A 251 -61.28 -17.85 -54.34
N PRO A 252 -60.71 -17.44 -55.51
CA PRO A 252 -59.39 -16.87 -55.85
C PRO A 252 -59.45 -15.57 -56.71
N ASN A 253 -58.31 -14.87 -56.91
CA ASN A 253 -57.82 -14.41 -58.25
C ASN A 253 -56.45 -13.69 -58.21
N LYS A 254 -55.78 -13.64 -59.37
CA LYS A 254 -54.43 -13.08 -59.70
C LYS A 254 -54.60 -11.86 -60.66
N PRO A 255 -53.53 -11.15 -61.13
CA PRO A 255 -52.29 -10.68 -60.47
C PRO A 255 -51.88 -9.23 -60.86
N SER A 256 -50.96 -8.57 -60.13
CA SER A 256 -49.79 -7.82 -60.70
C SER A 256 -48.95 -7.08 -59.63
N ASP A 257 -47.62 -7.10 -59.83
CA ASP A 257 -46.55 -6.12 -59.51
C ASP A 257 -46.80 -5.03 -58.44
N ASN A 258 -45.93 -4.76 -57.45
CA ASN A 258 -44.46 -4.66 -57.58
C ASN A 258 -43.73 -4.55 -56.21
N ALA A 259 -42.44 -4.89 -56.19
CA ALA A 259 -41.38 -4.47 -55.23
C ALA A 259 -41.62 -4.45 -53.68
N ARG A 260 -41.08 -5.46 -52.96
CA ARG A 260 -40.16 -5.22 -51.81
C ARG A 260 -39.31 -6.43 -51.39
N SER A 261 -38.26 -6.14 -50.61
CA SER A 261 -37.09 -6.96 -50.30
C SER A 261 -37.34 -8.28 -49.55
N LYS A 262 -36.56 -9.32 -49.90
CA LYS A 262 -36.34 -10.53 -49.09
C LYS A 262 -34.89 -10.62 -48.60
N SER A 263 -34.71 -11.00 -47.34
CA SER A 263 -33.58 -11.79 -46.81
C SER A 263 -34.06 -12.33 -45.46
N ARG A 264 -34.42 -13.61 -45.24
CA ARG A 264 -33.78 -14.91 -45.52
C ARG A 264 -32.60 -15.21 -44.57
N ARG A 265 -32.81 -16.17 -43.66
CA ARG A 265 -31.80 -16.74 -42.74
C ARG A 265 -30.89 -17.75 -43.46
N LEU A 266 -29.89 -18.22 -42.70
CA LEU A 266 -29.02 -19.42 -42.87
C LEU A 266 -27.75 -19.21 -43.74
N PRO A 267 -26.67 -20.00 -43.52
CA PRO A 267 -26.19 -20.69 -42.30
C PRO A 267 -24.71 -20.32 -41.97
N GLY A 268 -24.02 -21.11 -41.13
CA GLY A 268 -22.66 -20.80 -40.66
C GLY A 268 -21.49 -21.32 -41.52
N ASN A 269 -20.28 -20.92 -41.11
CA ASN A 269 -18.93 -21.30 -41.55
C ASN A 269 -18.58 -21.17 -43.05
N GLU A 270 -17.92 -20.06 -43.40
CA GLU A 270 -16.63 -20.09 -44.10
C GLU A 270 -15.78 -18.85 -43.73
N ALA A 271 -14.46 -18.96 -43.83
CA ALA A 271 -13.52 -17.96 -43.28
C ALA A 271 -13.40 -16.69 -44.14
N PHE A 272 -13.08 -15.55 -43.51
CA PHE A 272 -12.68 -14.32 -44.22
C PHE A 272 -11.25 -13.87 -43.84
N PRO A 273 -10.40 -13.51 -44.82
CA PRO A 273 -9.02 -13.07 -44.59
C PRO A 273 -8.94 -11.56 -44.29
N GLY A 274 -7.92 -11.13 -43.54
CA GLY A 274 -7.80 -9.72 -43.16
C GLY A 274 -6.54 -9.29 -42.38
N GLU A 275 -5.39 -9.93 -42.57
CA GLU A 275 -4.11 -9.43 -42.03
C GLU A 275 -3.76 -8.06 -42.65
N ALA A 276 -4.05 -6.95 -41.95
CA ALA A 276 -3.78 -5.61 -42.47
C ALA A 276 -3.40 -4.55 -41.41
N TRP A 277 -2.86 -4.92 -40.25
CA TRP A 277 -2.25 -3.94 -39.34
C TRP A 277 -0.93 -4.38 -38.67
N ALA A 278 -0.11 -5.15 -39.39
CA ALA A 278 1.23 -5.53 -38.96
C ALA A 278 2.25 -5.44 -40.10
N LYS A 279 2.50 -4.24 -40.65
CA LYS A 279 3.61 -3.94 -41.59
C LYS A 279 3.83 -2.43 -41.80
N ASN A 280 4.45 -1.76 -40.83
CA ASN A 280 5.25 -0.55 -41.10
C ASN A 280 6.21 -0.17 -39.95
N LYS A 281 7.14 -1.07 -39.60
CA LYS A 281 8.30 -0.71 -38.77
C LYS A 281 9.53 -1.60 -39.05
N GLN A 282 9.90 -1.75 -40.32
CA GLN A 282 11.15 -2.42 -40.71
C GLN A 282 11.70 -1.86 -42.04
N ARG A 283 12.26 -0.64 -41.99
CA ARG A 283 13.13 -0.11 -43.05
C ARG A 283 14.10 0.97 -42.52
N ALA A 284 14.78 0.66 -41.42
CA ALA A 284 15.90 1.45 -40.87
C ALA A 284 16.77 0.62 -39.90
N ALA A 285 17.14 -0.61 -40.27
CA ALA A 285 18.10 -1.43 -39.53
C ALA A 285 18.75 -2.42 -40.50
N GLY A 286 19.99 -2.15 -40.90
CA GLY A 286 20.63 -2.93 -41.97
C GLY A 286 21.98 -2.41 -42.44
N GLN A 287 22.91 -2.16 -41.51
CA GLN A 287 24.36 -2.31 -41.68
C GLN A 287 25.10 -1.84 -40.42
N LEU A 288 25.51 -2.79 -39.58
CA LEU A 288 26.91 -2.98 -39.17
C LEU A 288 26.99 -4.15 -38.16
N SER A 289 27.69 -5.20 -38.55
CA SER A 289 28.23 -6.22 -37.64
C SER A 289 29.34 -5.58 -36.78
N GLN A 290 29.90 -6.18 -35.72
CA GLN A 290 30.27 -7.59 -35.55
C GLN A 290 30.86 -7.81 -34.13
N TYR A 291 31.19 -9.06 -33.78
CA TYR A 291 31.99 -9.52 -32.63
C TYR A 291 31.29 -9.79 -31.29
N GLU A 292 30.82 -11.04 -31.18
CA GLU A 292 30.90 -11.84 -29.95
C GLU A 292 32.36 -12.02 -29.51
N ILE A 293 32.63 -12.08 -28.20
CA ILE A 293 33.67 -12.97 -27.61
C ILE A 293 33.13 -13.56 -26.31
N ASN A 294 32.91 -14.87 -26.29
CA ASN A 294 32.85 -15.67 -25.06
C ASN A 294 34.27 -15.85 -24.49
N GLN A 295 34.43 -15.89 -23.16
CA GLN A 295 35.07 -16.99 -22.40
C GLN A 295 35.54 -16.59 -20.99
N SER A 296 35.24 -17.48 -20.04
CA SER A 296 36.14 -17.89 -18.94
C SER A 296 36.64 -19.33 -19.27
N PRO A 297 37.62 -19.96 -18.57
CA PRO A 297 38.26 -19.57 -17.30
C PRO A 297 39.80 -19.80 -17.17
N SER A 298 40.35 -19.32 -16.04
CA SER A 298 41.49 -19.89 -15.25
C SER A 298 42.85 -20.27 -15.88
N LEU A 299 43.96 -19.75 -15.31
CA LEU A 299 44.94 -20.52 -14.49
C LEU A 299 46.13 -19.69 -13.96
N LYS A 300 46.92 -20.29 -13.03
CA LYS A 300 47.91 -19.67 -12.13
C LYS A 300 49.35 -19.65 -12.66
N SER A 301 50.18 -18.64 -12.29
CA SER A 301 51.56 -18.80 -11.73
C SER A 301 52.10 -17.43 -11.26
N ASN A 302 52.43 -17.22 -9.97
CA ASN A 302 53.75 -17.32 -9.28
C ASN A 302 54.81 -16.23 -9.59
N GLY A 303 55.27 -15.48 -8.55
CA GLY A 303 56.65 -14.94 -8.50
C GLY A 303 56.94 -13.59 -7.80
N LYS A 304 57.41 -13.65 -6.54
CA LYS A 304 58.53 -12.90 -5.86
C LYS A 304 59.27 -11.77 -6.66
N LYS A 305 59.84 -10.69 -6.09
CA LYS A 305 60.25 -10.33 -4.70
C LYS A 305 60.73 -8.84 -4.55
N SER A 306 60.60 -8.28 -3.34
CA SER A 306 61.48 -7.35 -2.57
C SER A 306 62.39 -6.23 -3.19
N GLN A 307 62.14 -4.98 -2.74
CA GLN A 307 63.03 -3.98 -2.08
C GLN A 307 64.29 -3.30 -2.72
N ASP A 308 64.36 -1.99 -2.39
CA ASP A 308 65.48 -1.08 -2.08
C ASP A 308 66.63 -0.76 -3.08
N SER A 309 66.83 0.54 -3.34
CA SER A 309 68.07 1.28 -2.95
C SER A 309 68.11 2.75 -3.41
N SER A 310 69.14 3.48 -2.94
CA SER A 310 69.17 4.91 -2.59
C SER A 310 70.15 5.82 -3.38
N ALA A 311 69.82 7.13 -3.46
CA ALA A 311 70.69 8.31 -3.19
C ALA A 311 71.68 8.92 -4.24
N VAL A 312 72.16 10.15 -3.88
CA VAL A 312 73.35 10.96 -4.32
C VAL A 312 73.06 12.18 -5.27
N LYS A 313 73.62 13.41 -5.16
CA LYS A 313 74.11 14.32 -4.05
C LYS A 313 74.61 15.72 -4.60
N LYS A 314 74.83 16.72 -3.71
CA LYS A 314 75.51 18.07 -3.85
C LYS A 314 74.69 19.21 -4.53
N GLY A 315 74.76 20.53 -4.19
CA GLY A 315 75.47 21.37 -3.18
C GLY A 315 75.90 22.76 -3.79
N ALA A 316 76.14 23.90 -3.09
CA ALA A 316 75.97 24.38 -1.70
C ALA A 316 76.30 25.93 -1.55
N ASN A 317 75.90 26.60 -0.44
CA ASN A 317 76.35 27.93 0.12
C ASN A 317 76.03 29.26 -0.67
N ASP A 318 75.91 30.48 -0.09
CA ASP A 318 75.98 30.95 1.32
C ASP A 318 75.24 32.31 1.60
N ASN A 319 75.10 32.61 2.90
CA ASN A 319 74.55 33.77 3.66
C ASN A 319 74.66 35.24 3.17
N GLY A 320 73.78 36.12 3.73
CA GLY A 320 74.11 37.54 4.00
C GLY A 320 72.92 38.51 4.15
N ALA A 321 72.68 39.08 5.35
CA ALA A 321 71.60 40.05 5.62
C ALA A 321 72.12 41.50 5.78
N ASN A 322 71.31 42.51 5.46
CA ASN A 322 71.09 43.64 6.37
C ASN A 322 69.88 44.53 6.05
N ASN A 323 69.51 45.35 7.03
CA ASN A 323 68.35 46.25 7.05
C ASN A 323 68.71 47.71 6.68
N GLN A 324 67.69 48.58 6.64
CA GLN A 324 67.70 50.02 6.95
C GLN A 324 67.44 51.04 5.82
N GLN A 325 66.77 52.12 6.22
CA GLN A 325 66.02 53.09 5.41
C GLN A 325 66.88 54.17 4.73
N ARG A 326 66.37 54.71 3.61
CA ARG A 326 66.33 56.17 3.38
C ARG A 326 65.22 56.53 2.40
N GLY A 327 64.38 57.51 2.77
CA GLY A 327 63.28 57.97 1.92
C GLY A 327 63.64 59.21 1.10
N SER A 328 62.78 59.53 0.13
CA SER A 328 62.65 60.87 -0.44
C SER A 328 61.17 61.26 -0.42
N ALA A 329 60.89 62.54 -0.17
CA ALA A 329 59.54 63.05 0.02
C ALA A 329 59.06 63.82 -1.21
N LEU A 330 57.78 63.65 -1.55
CA LEU A 330 57.05 64.56 -2.43
C LEU A 330 55.67 64.81 -1.81
N LYS A 331 55.47 66.05 -1.31
CA LYS A 331 54.19 66.51 -0.77
C LYS A 331 53.26 66.92 -1.91
N PHE A 332 51.99 66.53 -1.84
CA PHE A 332 50.90 67.40 -2.29
C PHE A 332 49.69 67.32 -1.34
N ARG A 333 48.97 68.44 -1.32
CA ARG A 333 47.92 68.97 -0.41
C ARG A 333 46.96 68.02 0.35
N GLN A 334 46.52 68.56 1.50
CA GLN A 334 45.47 68.08 2.40
C GLN A 334 44.06 68.06 1.78
N THR A 335 43.17 67.22 2.31
CA THR A 335 41.87 67.65 2.87
C THR A 335 41.34 66.62 3.87
N SER A 336 40.35 67.01 4.68
CA SER A 336 39.94 66.34 5.91
C SER A 336 38.81 65.31 5.73
N GLU A 337 38.99 64.07 6.20
CA GLU A 337 37.89 63.17 6.62
C GLU A 337 38.44 61.91 7.32
N SER A 338 38.67 61.95 8.65
CA SER A 338 39.23 60.78 9.37
C SER A 338 38.63 60.49 10.76
N ASN A 339 37.65 61.27 11.23
CA ASN A 339 37.01 61.07 12.55
C ASN A 339 35.63 60.38 12.51
N SER A 340 35.14 59.99 11.33
CA SER A 340 33.87 59.24 11.17
C SER A 340 34.06 57.71 11.20
N LEU A 341 35.20 57.22 10.68
CA LEU A 341 35.43 55.80 10.45
C LEU A 341 35.71 54.99 11.73
N THR A 342 36.40 55.56 12.72
CA THR A 342 36.78 54.86 13.96
C THR A 342 35.59 54.59 14.89
N VAL A 343 34.64 55.53 14.99
CA VAL A 343 33.41 55.33 15.79
C VAL A 343 32.49 54.30 15.13
N ASN A 344 32.40 54.33 13.79
CA ASN A 344 31.62 53.35 13.04
C ASN A 344 32.23 51.94 13.11
N MET A 345 33.56 51.78 13.05
CA MET A 345 34.21 50.47 13.24
C MET A 345 33.98 49.88 14.63
N MET A 346 33.93 50.69 15.70
CA MET A 346 33.59 50.18 17.04
C MET A 346 32.12 49.76 17.13
N LYS A 347 31.18 50.58 16.64
CA LYS A 347 29.75 50.20 16.59
C LYS A 347 29.49 48.98 15.71
N MET A 348 30.19 48.85 14.58
CA MET A 348 30.05 47.73 13.65
C MET A 348 30.65 46.44 14.21
N LYS A 349 31.77 46.50 14.96
CA LYS A 349 32.27 45.34 15.71
C LYS A 349 31.34 44.94 16.86
N SER A 350 30.73 45.90 17.56
CA SER A 350 29.70 45.60 18.56
C SER A 350 28.43 45.03 17.94
N LEU A 351 27.99 45.51 16.78
CA LEU A 351 26.84 44.98 16.05
C LEU A 351 27.10 43.60 15.44
N VAL A 352 28.31 43.33 14.95
CA VAL A 352 28.70 41.97 14.52
C VAL A 352 28.84 41.03 15.71
N ALA A 353 29.38 41.47 16.84
CA ALA A 353 29.39 40.67 18.06
C ALA A 353 27.96 40.39 18.57
N ILE A 354 27.05 41.37 18.52
CA ILE A 354 25.64 41.22 18.90
C ILE A 354 24.89 40.34 17.88
N ALA A 355 25.17 40.42 16.58
CA ALA A 355 24.60 39.54 15.56
C ALA A 355 25.11 38.09 15.72
N VAL A 356 26.40 37.89 15.98
CA VAL A 356 26.99 36.56 16.26
C VAL A 356 26.52 36.01 17.62
N PHE A 357 26.07 36.86 18.55
CA PHE A 357 25.37 36.43 19.77
C PHE A 357 23.83 36.28 19.60
N LEU A 358 23.25 36.76 18.50
CA LEU A 358 21.81 36.62 18.19
C LEU A 358 21.53 35.51 17.17
N GLU A 359 22.55 35.02 16.46
CA GLU A 359 22.51 33.76 15.69
C GLU A 359 22.81 32.52 16.54
N THR A 360 22.75 32.62 17.88
CA THR A 360 22.31 31.46 18.68
C THR A 360 20.80 31.29 18.50
N VAL A 361 20.39 30.91 17.28
CA VAL A 361 19.14 30.19 17.09
C VAL A 361 19.33 28.89 17.87
N SER A 362 18.82 28.82 19.09
CA SER A 362 18.78 27.57 19.84
C SER A 362 18.02 26.57 18.99
N ALA A 363 18.74 25.58 18.46
CA ALA A 363 18.14 24.48 17.72
C ALA A 363 17.04 23.89 18.60
N ILE A 364 15.81 23.83 18.08
CA ILE A 364 14.65 23.44 18.87
C ILE A 364 14.79 21.95 19.16
N SER A 365 15.10 21.62 20.41
CA SER A 365 15.50 20.29 20.88
C SER A 365 15.17 20.13 22.37
N LEU A 366 14.80 18.92 22.76
CA LEU A 366 14.72 18.42 24.14
C LEU A 366 16.09 18.43 24.85
N GLY A 367 17.19 18.31 24.09
CA GLY A 367 18.54 18.21 24.63
C GLY A 367 18.81 16.88 25.36
N LEU A 368 18.95 16.93 26.69
CA LEU A 368 19.15 15.74 27.52
C LEU A 368 17.82 15.28 28.13
N VAL A 369 17.40 14.06 27.82
CA VAL A 369 16.14 13.48 28.31
C VAL A 369 16.40 12.53 29.47
N ASN A 370 15.73 12.73 30.60
CA ASN A 370 15.92 11.91 31.82
C ASN A 370 14.92 10.74 31.88
N THR A 371 15.31 9.56 31.40
CA THR A 371 14.48 8.34 31.39
C THR A 371 14.39 7.69 32.79
N GLU A 372 13.80 6.50 32.92
CA GLU A 372 13.86 5.72 34.17
C GLU A 372 15.23 5.06 34.40
N GLY A 373 16.00 4.83 33.33
CA GLY A 373 17.34 4.26 33.41
C GLY A 373 18.45 5.30 33.57
N GLY A 374 18.21 6.56 33.19
CA GLY A 374 19.18 7.65 33.29
C GLY A 374 19.04 8.70 32.19
N LEU A 375 20.01 9.59 32.09
CA LEU A 375 20.06 10.66 31.07
C LEU A 375 20.43 10.08 29.70
N VAL A 376 19.73 10.55 28.66
CA VAL A 376 19.95 10.17 27.26
C VAL A 376 20.20 11.44 26.43
N ARG A 377 21.14 11.36 25.48
CA ARG A 377 21.38 12.36 24.43
C ARG A 377 21.05 11.75 23.07
N GLY A 378 20.22 12.43 22.29
CA GLY A 378 19.98 12.11 20.88
C GLY A 378 20.72 13.06 19.93
N GLU A 379 20.37 12.97 18.65
CA GLU A 379 20.75 13.89 17.58
C GLU A 379 19.59 14.84 17.28
N ASN A 380 19.85 16.13 17.07
CA ASN A 380 18.84 17.07 16.56
C ASN A 380 19.13 17.36 15.08
N ILE A 381 18.17 17.04 14.20
CA ILE A 381 18.32 17.25 12.76
C ILE A 381 17.37 18.36 12.25
N PRO A 382 17.84 19.23 11.33
CA PRO A 382 17.00 20.25 10.72
C PRO A 382 16.05 19.62 9.68
N LEU A 383 14.83 20.13 9.62
CA LEU A 383 13.80 19.73 8.66
C LEU A 383 13.36 20.93 7.81
N ALA A 384 12.56 20.65 6.77
CA ALA A 384 12.02 21.70 5.90
C ALA A 384 11.21 22.75 6.68
N SER A 385 11.27 24.00 6.21
CA SER A 385 10.58 25.16 6.78
C SER A 385 11.00 25.56 8.21
N GLY A 386 12.25 25.27 8.61
CA GLY A 386 12.80 25.68 9.92
C GLY A 386 12.31 24.82 11.09
N ARG A 387 11.63 23.71 10.79
CA ARG A 387 11.29 22.66 11.76
C ARG A 387 12.54 21.87 12.11
N HIS A 388 12.50 21.16 13.23
CA HIS A 388 13.59 20.33 13.73
C HIS A 388 13.02 18.98 14.18
N MET A 389 13.86 17.97 14.35
CA MET A 389 13.47 16.72 14.97
C MET A 389 14.60 16.16 15.82
N ASP A 390 14.29 15.80 17.05
CA ASP A 390 15.18 14.99 17.87
C ASP A 390 15.03 13.51 17.49
N VAL A 391 16.16 12.83 17.33
CA VAL A 391 16.24 11.41 17.00
C VAL A 391 17.12 10.72 18.03
N PHE A 392 16.55 9.71 18.68
CA PHE A 392 17.24 8.86 19.63
C PHE A 392 17.26 7.44 19.07
N ARG A 393 18.42 6.80 19.08
CA ARG A 393 18.65 5.46 18.54
C ARG A 393 19.37 4.63 19.60
N GLY A 394 18.95 3.39 19.83
CA GLY A 394 19.65 2.50 20.75
C GLY A 394 19.45 2.80 22.25
N ILE A 395 18.26 3.22 22.68
CA ILE A 395 17.93 3.31 24.12
C ILE A 395 17.53 1.92 24.64
N PRO A 396 18.17 1.34 25.67
CA PRO A 396 17.76 0.05 26.21
C PRO A 396 16.47 0.19 27.01
N PHE A 397 15.50 -0.67 26.73
CA PHE A 397 14.23 -0.73 27.48
C PHE A 397 14.19 -1.90 28.49
N ALA A 398 15.08 -2.86 28.34
CA ALA A 398 15.27 -4.02 29.20
C ALA A 398 16.76 -4.34 29.37
N ASP A 399 17.09 -5.15 30.37
CA ASP A 399 18.42 -5.73 30.57
C ASP A 399 18.72 -6.79 29.49
N VAL A 400 19.99 -7.20 29.37
CA VAL A 400 20.40 -8.26 28.43
C VAL A 400 19.64 -9.55 28.74
N PRO A 401 18.84 -10.09 27.80
CA PRO A 401 17.96 -11.21 28.09
C PRO A 401 18.74 -12.51 28.31
N GLU A 402 18.51 -13.16 29.45
CA GLU A 402 18.91 -14.54 29.69
C GLU A 402 18.16 -15.50 28.73
N THR A 403 18.85 -16.54 28.28
CA THR A 403 18.33 -17.55 27.34
C THR A 403 17.03 -18.16 27.88
N PHE A 404 15.95 -18.05 27.10
CA PHE A 404 14.61 -18.54 27.44
C PHE A 404 14.04 -18.02 28.78
N MET A 405 14.34 -16.76 29.12
CA MET A 405 13.74 -16.04 30.24
C MET A 405 12.97 -14.80 29.76
N LYS A 406 11.96 -14.37 30.52
CA LYS A 406 11.28 -13.08 30.32
C LYS A 406 12.29 -11.92 30.51
N PRO A 407 12.15 -10.82 29.74
CA PRO A 407 13.01 -9.65 29.89
C PRO A 407 12.89 -9.05 31.30
N LYS A 408 13.99 -8.47 31.80
CA LYS A 408 14.05 -7.78 33.08
C LYS A 408 14.24 -6.27 32.85
N PRO A 409 13.81 -5.39 33.78
CA PRO A 409 14.11 -3.95 33.67
C PRO A 409 15.63 -3.72 33.64
N HIS A 410 16.10 -2.83 32.75
CA HIS A 410 17.52 -2.47 32.68
C HIS A 410 17.99 -1.86 34.01
N PRO A 411 19.19 -2.17 34.53
CA PRO A 411 19.71 -1.66 35.81
C PRO A 411 20.02 -0.14 35.86
N GLY A 412 19.61 0.61 34.84
CA GLY A 412 20.01 2.00 34.60
C GLY A 412 21.50 2.19 34.24
N TRP A 413 21.92 3.45 34.17
CA TRP A 413 23.28 3.90 33.88
C TRP A 413 23.55 5.25 34.56
N VAL A 414 24.82 5.54 34.87
CA VAL A 414 25.21 6.71 35.69
C VAL A 414 25.48 7.97 34.85
N ASP A 415 26.20 7.81 33.74
CA ASP A 415 26.59 8.91 32.85
C ASP A 415 25.45 9.28 31.87
N VAL A 416 25.74 10.11 30.86
CA VAL A 416 24.78 10.35 29.76
C VAL A 416 24.94 9.25 28.71
N LEU A 417 23.87 8.50 28.44
CA LEU A 417 23.82 7.55 27.33
C LEU A 417 23.80 8.31 26.00
N ASP A 418 24.76 8.02 25.14
CA ASP A 418 24.78 8.49 23.76
C ASP A 418 23.89 7.59 22.89
N ALA A 419 22.73 8.12 22.50
CA ALA A 419 21.71 7.45 21.71
C ALA A 419 21.64 8.06 20.29
N THR A 420 22.80 8.26 19.65
CA THR A 420 22.89 8.79 18.28
C THR A 420 22.94 7.69 17.21
N ALA A 421 23.32 6.47 17.58
CA ALA A 421 23.48 5.32 16.67
C ALA A 421 22.56 4.14 17.03
N PHE A 422 22.12 3.39 16.03
CA PHE A 422 21.38 2.14 16.27
C PHE A 422 22.27 1.11 16.98
N LYS A 423 21.63 0.20 17.70
CA LYS A 423 22.25 -0.95 18.38
C LYS A 423 22.08 -2.23 17.57
N ASP A 424 22.78 -3.27 17.98
CA ASP A 424 22.72 -4.57 17.32
C ASP A 424 21.30 -5.15 17.31
N ILE A 425 20.97 -5.82 16.21
CA ILE A 425 19.71 -6.53 16.05
C ILE A 425 19.73 -7.82 16.90
N CYS A 426 18.57 -8.36 17.27
CA CYS A 426 18.54 -9.62 18.01
C CYS A 426 19.12 -10.77 17.20
N LEU A 427 19.88 -11.64 17.89
CA LEU A 427 20.56 -12.78 17.30
C LEU A 427 19.56 -13.65 16.52
N GLN A 428 19.83 -13.79 15.22
CA GLN A 428 18.95 -14.43 14.25
C GLN A 428 19.76 -15.09 13.13
N VAL A 429 19.11 -15.92 12.31
CA VAL A 429 19.71 -16.48 11.09
C VAL A 429 19.97 -15.38 10.06
N SER A 430 21.05 -15.51 9.29
CA SER A 430 21.33 -14.63 8.16
C SER A 430 20.34 -14.87 7.02
N VAL A 431 20.25 -13.92 6.07
CA VAL A 431 19.37 -14.04 4.87
C VAL A 431 19.68 -15.28 4.02
N ALA A 432 20.89 -15.84 4.13
CA ALA A 432 21.29 -17.07 3.46
C ALA A 432 21.07 -18.35 4.29
N PHE A 433 20.49 -18.22 5.50
CA PHE A 433 20.15 -19.30 6.44
C PHE A 433 21.32 -20.24 6.84
N ASN A 434 22.57 -19.81 6.63
CA ASN A 434 23.77 -20.63 6.83
C ASN A 434 24.74 -20.08 7.90
N THR A 435 24.45 -18.91 8.44
CA THR A 435 25.20 -18.21 9.50
C THR A 435 24.22 -17.44 10.37
N THR A 436 24.68 -16.86 11.48
CA THR A 436 23.89 -15.93 12.29
C THR A 436 24.34 -14.49 12.10
N THR A 437 23.50 -13.55 12.56
CA THR A 437 23.77 -12.12 12.64
C THR A 437 23.07 -11.53 13.87
N GLY A 438 23.55 -10.38 14.37
CA GLY A 438 23.03 -9.75 15.59
C GLY A 438 23.68 -10.23 16.88
N SER A 439 23.08 -9.83 18.01
CA SER A 439 23.57 -10.02 19.37
C SER A 439 22.43 -10.50 20.30
N THR A 440 22.77 -11.10 21.44
CA THR A 440 21.79 -11.33 22.52
C THR A 440 21.48 -10.03 23.26
N ASP A 441 22.43 -9.09 23.33
CA ASP A 441 22.21 -7.71 23.78
C ASP A 441 21.56 -6.91 22.65
N CYS A 442 20.21 -6.91 22.62
CA CYS A 442 19.43 -6.36 21.51
C CYS A 442 18.12 -5.66 21.90
N LEU A 443 17.80 -5.56 23.19
CA LEU A 443 16.52 -5.02 23.69
C LEU A 443 16.52 -3.48 23.76
N TYR A 444 16.64 -2.89 22.59
CA TYR A 444 16.74 -1.45 22.36
C TYR A 444 15.56 -0.90 21.56
N LEU A 445 15.26 0.39 21.75
CA LEU A 445 14.29 1.14 20.97
C LEU A 445 14.86 2.46 20.45
N ASN A 446 14.16 3.03 19.47
CA ASN A 446 14.52 4.25 18.77
C ASN A 446 13.30 5.18 18.75
N ILE A 447 13.50 6.50 18.84
CA ILE A 447 12.45 7.51 18.99
C ILE A 447 12.71 8.69 18.04
N TRP A 448 11.69 9.14 17.33
CA TRP A 448 11.70 10.34 16.48
C TRP A 448 10.66 11.33 17.01
N VAL A 449 11.10 12.54 17.38
CA VAL A 449 10.25 13.60 17.98
C VAL A 449 10.27 14.86 17.10
N PRO A 450 9.20 15.18 16.35
CA PRO A 450 9.15 16.34 15.49
C PRO A 450 8.87 17.61 16.30
N HIS A 451 9.46 18.74 15.89
CA HIS A 451 9.36 20.04 16.56
C HIS A 451 9.01 21.16 15.57
N ASN A 452 8.07 22.03 15.98
CA ASN A 452 7.56 23.13 15.16
C ASN A 452 7.48 24.43 15.98
N GLY A 453 8.47 25.31 15.81
CA GLY A 453 8.59 26.60 16.52
C GLY A 453 8.90 26.51 18.03
N SER A 454 8.61 25.37 18.66
CA SER A 454 8.90 25.05 20.06
C SER A 454 9.04 23.53 20.24
N VAL A 455 9.57 23.11 21.39
CA VAL A 455 9.66 21.69 21.77
C VAL A 455 8.25 21.14 21.98
N SER A 456 7.96 19.98 21.39
CA SER A 456 6.62 19.40 21.38
C SER A 456 6.23 18.78 22.73
N SER A 457 4.93 18.72 23.02
CA SER A 457 4.35 18.17 24.25
C SER A 457 2.99 17.52 23.97
N ASP A 458 2.61 16.55 24.81
CA ASP A 458 1.37 15.76 24.73
C ASP A 458 1.03 15.23 23.31
N MET A 459 2.07 14.84 22.56
CA MET A 459 1.96 14.34 21.18
C MET A 459 1.43 12.90 21.12
N PRO A 460 0.62 12.53 20.11
CA PRO A 460 0.30 11.12 19.86
C PRO A 460 1.58 10.31 19.60
N VAL A 461 1.57 9.05 20.03
CA VAL A 461 2.75 8.16 19.95
C VAL A 461 2.42 6.93 19.13
N MET A 462 3.24 6.59 18.14
CA MET A 462 3.10 5.39 17.31
C MET A 462 4.28 4.44 17.53
N VAL A 463 4.02 3.22 17.99
CA VAL A 463 5.05 2.21 18.32
C VAL A 463 5.04 1.11 17.27
N TRP A 464 6.12 1.02 16.48
CA TRP A 464 6.31 0.07 15.39
C TRP A 464 6.85 -1.27 15.88
N ILE A 465 6.14 -2.35 15.56
CA ILE A 465 6.55 -3.75 15.74
C ILE A 465 6.82 -4.35 14.35
N TYR A 466 8.06 -4.73 14.06
CA TYR A 466 8.45 -5.25 12.75
C TYR A 466 7.98 -6.69 12.50
N GLY A 467 7.72 -7.01 11.22
CA GLY A 467 7.52 -8.36 10.72
C GLY A 467 8.82 -9.09 10.35
N GLY A 468 8.66 -10.33 9.88
CA GLY A 468 9.78 -11.24 9.54
C GLY A 468 9.52 -12.70 9.94
N ALA A 469 8.26 -13.15 9.82
CA ALA A 469 7.79 -14.50 10.14
C ALA A 469 8.19 -15.00 11.55
N PHE A 470 8.35 -14.09 12.53
CA PHE A 470 8.89 -14.35 13.87
C PHE A 470 10.34 -14.89 13.92
N MET A 471 11.00 -15.06 12.76
CA MET A 471 12.33 -15.67 12.61
C MET A 471 13.47 -14.65 12.48
N ILE A 472 13.19 -13.54 11.81
CA ILE A 472 14.16 -12.49 11.45
C ILE A 472 13.51 -11.11 11.59
N GLY A 473 14.31 -10.05 11.46
CA GLY A 473 13.84 -8.66 11.44
C GLY A 473 14.64 -7.74 12.36
N SER A 474 14.35 -6.43 12.30
CA SER A 474 14.99 -5.43 13.15
C SER A 474 14.17 -4.15 13.29
N SER A 475 14.45 -3.39 14.35
CA SER A 475 13.80 -2.08 14.61
C SER A 475 14.16 -0.99 13.60
N MET A 476 15.20 -1.19 12.77
CA MET A 476 15.58 -0.28 11.67
C MET A 476 15.15 -0.79 10.29
N GLY A 477 14.76 -2.07 10.19
CA GLY A 477 14.48 -2.75 8.93
C GLY A 477 15.73 -3.00 8.10
N THR A 478 15.56 -3.12 6.78
CA THR A 478 16.69 -3.24 5.85
C THR A 478 17.40 -1.89 5.71
N GLN A 479 18.74 -1.88 5.80
CA GLN A 479 19.54 -0.71 5.43
C GLN A 479 19.91 -0.76 3.94
N ILE A 480 19.61 0.30 3.21
CA ILE A 480 19.97 0.49 1.80
C ILE A 480 20.68 1.84 1.69
N LEU A 481 22.00 1.81 1.47
CA LEU A 481 22.88 2.99 1.57
C LEU A 481 22.74 3.64 2.97
N GLU A 482 22.40 4.93 3.03
CA GLU A 482 22.19 5.69 4.26
C GLU A 482 20.74 5.59 4.79
N TYR A 483 19.83 4.95 4.04
CA TYR A 483 18.42 4.82 4.39
C TYR A 483 18.15 3.54 5.16
N THR A 484 17.37 3.66 6.24
CA THR A 484 16.83 2.54 7.01
C THR A 484 15.33 2.43 6.74
N GLN A 485 14.87 1.24 6.35
CA GLN A 485 13.49 0.97 5.90
C GLN A 485 12.43 1.41 6.92
N PHE A 486 12.71 1.31 8.21
CA PHE A 486 11.81 1.69 9.30
C PHE A 486 12.26 2.98 10.04
N SER A 487 12.91 3.91 9.33
CA SER A 487 13.15 5.26 9.87
C SER A 487 11.81 5.96 10.15
N GLY A 488 11.56 6.30 11.42
CA GLY A 488 10.32 6.98 11.82
C GLY A 488 10.20 8.42 11.31
N GLN A 489 11.24 8.98 10.68
CA GLN A 489 11.34 10.38 10.27
C GLN A 489 10.16 10.90 9.44
N GLU A 490 9.82 10.25 8.33
CA GLU A 490 8.76 10.75 7.43
C GLU A 490 7.37 10.68 8.10
N LEU A 491 7.11 9.62 8.87
CA LEU A 491 5.83 9.44 9.58
C LEU A 491 5.70 10.44 10.74
N ALA A 492 6.79 10.67 11.49
CA ALA A 492 6.85 11.66 12.54
C ALA A 492 6.63 13.07 11.99
N ASP A 493 7.36 13.45 10.93
CA ASP A 493 7.33 14.79 10.35
C ASP A 493 6.00 15.13 9.68
N ARG A 494 5.46 14.22 8.87
CA ARG A 494 4.19 14.44 8.13
C ARG A 494 2.97 14.21 8.99
N GLY A 495 3.02 13.23 9.89
CA GLY A 495 1.92 12.90 10.79
C GLY A 495 1.83 13.84 12.00
N ASN A 496 2.90 14.57 12.32
CA ASN A 496 3.05 15.32 13.57
C ASN A 496 2.77 14.44 14.79
N VAL A 497 3.47 13.30 14.85
CA VAL A 497 3.41 12.29 15.91
C VAL A 497 4.81 11.91 16.36
N ILE A 498 4.96 11.36 17.56
CA ILE A 498 6.20 10.68 17.95
C ILE A 498 6.16 9.26 17.38
N VAL A 499 7.23 8.84 16.72
CA VAL A 499 7.38 7.45 16.26
C VAL A 499 8.43 6.75 17.12
N VAL A 500 8.12 5.52 17.52
CA VAL A 500 9.04 4.63 18.24
C VAL A 500 9.18 3.33 17.44
N SER A 501 10.38 2.78 17.32
CA SER A 501 10.58 1.40 16.82
C SER A 501 11.33 0.56 17.86
N ILE A 502 10.91 -0.70 18.03
CA ILE A 502 11.37 -1.57 19.13
C ILE A 502 12.07 -2.83 18.60
N GLY A 503 13.14 -3.27 19.27
CA GLY A 503 13.75 -4.59 19.10
C GLY A 503 13.02 -5.68 19.90
N TYR A 504 12.98 -6.92 19.40
CA TYR A 504 12.48 -8.08 20.16
C TYR A 504 13.15 -9.38 19.69
N ARG A 505 13.29 -10.38 20.58
CA ARG A 505 13.89 -11.68 20.22
C ARG A 505 13.05 -12.43 19.20
N VAL A 506 13.73 -13.07 18.26
CA VAL A 506 13.16 -13.84 17.14
C VAL A 506 13.74 -15.25 17.09
N GLY A 507 13.18 -16.11 16.25
CA GLY A 507 13.58 -17.50 16.06
C GLY A 507 13.52 -18.30 17.36
N SER A 508 14.45 -19.25 17.52
CA SER A 508 14.56 -20.09 18.73
C SER A 508 14.50 -19.25 20.00
N LEU A 509 15.33 -18.21 20.09
CA LEU A 509 15.50 -17.40 21.31
C LEU A 509 14.26 -16.56 21.65
N GLY A 510 13.39 -16.27 20.67
CA GLY A 510 12.13 -15.57 20.86
C GLY A 510 10.94 -16.49 21.16
N PHE A 511 10.87 -17.67 20.54
CA PHE A 511 9.61 -18.42 20.43
C PHE A 511 9.71 -19.93 20.70
N LEU A 512 10.90 -20.51 20.91
CA LEU A 512 11.02 -21.94 21.23
C LEU A 512 10.28 -22.28 22.54
N SER A 513 9.39 -23.27 22.48
CA SER A 513 8.52 -23.65 23.58
C SER A 513 8.36 -25.17 23.67
N THR A 514 8.24 -25.72 24.87
CA THR A 514 7.81 -27.11 25.08
C THR A 514 6.30 -27.26 25.31
N GLY A 515 5.58 -26.15 25.42
CA GLY A 515 4.21 -26.10 25.98
C GLY A 515 4.15 -26.22 27.51
N GLU A 516 5.30 -26.31 28.19
CA GLU A 516 5.40 -26.49 29.65
C GLU A 516 6.09 -25.28 30.32
N PRO A 517 5.85 -24.99 31.61
CA PRO A 517 6.35 -23.79 32.29
C PRO A 517 7.88 -23.59 32.25
N GLU A 518 8.65 -24.66 32.21
CA GLU A 518 10.13 -24.61 32.18
C GLU A 518 10.67 -23.99 30.89
N LEU A 519 9.91 -24.08 29.80
CA LEU A 519 10.20 -23.47 28.51
C LEU A 519 8.88 -23.02 27.85
N ALA A 520 8.20 -22.07 28.48
CA ALA A 520 6.85 -21.65 28.07
C ALA A 520 6.80 -21.01 26.67
N GLY A 521 7.88 -20.36 26.22
CA GLY A 521 7.91 -19.62 24.95
C GLY A 521 7.50 -18.16 25.09
N ASN A 522 7.01 -17.57 24.00
CA ASN A 522 6.52 -16.19 23.91
C ASN A 522 7.52 -15.09 24.36
N TYR A 523 8.81 -15.39 24.50
CA TYR A 523 9.82 -14.44 24.99
C TYR A 523 9.89 -13.17 24.13
N GLY A 524 9.74 -13.30 22.81
CA GLY A 524 9.64 -12.15 21.90
C GLY A 524 8.39 -11.29 22.11
N LEU A 525 7.25 -11.87 22.51
CA LEU A 525 6.05 -11.08 22.87
C LEU A 525 6.24 -10.35 24.21
N TRP A 526 6.94 -10.97 25.16
CA TRP A 526 7.31 -10.34 26.42
C TRP A 526 8.30 -9.18 26.22
N ASP A 527 9.25 -9.29 25.28
CA ASP A 527 10.16 -8.20 24.90
C ASP A 527 9.37 -7.00 24.33
N GLN A 528 8.45 -7.27 23.40
CA GLN A 528 7.55 -6.25 22.85
C GLN A 528 6.71 -5.58 23.96
N GLN A 529 6.16 -6.36 24.89
CA GLN A 529 5.38 -5.86 26.02
C GLN A 529 6.24 -4.98 26.94
N ALA A 530 7.47 -5.39 27.23
CA ALA A 530 8.40 -4.60 28.04
C ALA A 530 8.75 -3.25 27.39
N ALA A 531 8.92 -3.23 26.06
CA ALA A 531 9.15 -2.00 25.31
C ALA A 531 7.92 -1.07 25.31
N ILE A 532 6.72 -1.62 25.06
CA ILE A 532 5.44 -0.87 25.14
C ILE A 532 5.27 -0.27 26.54
N ALA A 533 5.50 -1.05 27.60
CA ALA A 533 5.41 -0.59 28.97
C ALA A 533 6.48 0.48 29.30
N TRP A 534 7.70 0.38 28.75
CA TRP A 534 8.74 1.41 28.88
C TRP A 534 8.31 2.72 28.21
N VAL A 535 7.73 2.65 27.00
CA VAL A 535 7.20 3.81 26.28
C VAL A 535 6.12 4.49 27.12
N HIS A 536 5.14 3.74 27.62
CA HIS A 536 4.10 4.26 28.51
C HIS A 536 4.67 4.98 29.74
N ARG A 537 5.73 4.45 30.38
CA ARG A 537 6.37 5.10 31.54
C ARG A 537 7.22 6.32 31.20
N ASN A 538 7.81 6.40 30.00
CA ASN A 538 8.87 7.37 29.69
C ASN A 538 8.52 8.42 28.62
N ILE A 539 7.58 8.16 27.72
CA ILE A 539 7.40 8.97 26.51
C ILE A 539 6.98 10.42 26.81
N ARG A 540 6.36 10.69 27.96
CA ARG A 540 6.07 12.05 28.45
C ARG A 540 7.31 12.94 28.57
N LYS A 541 8.48 12.35 28.85
CA LYS A 541 9.78 13.05 28.92
C LYS A 541 10.32 13.43 27.53
N PHE A 542 9.82 12.79 26.47
CA PHE A 542 10.11 13.08 25.06
C PHE A 542 9.00 13.93 24.41
N GLY A 543 8.02 14.42 25.18
CA GLY A 543 6.90 15.22 24.68
C GLY A 543 5.71 14.41 24.16
N GLY A 544 5.63 13.11 24.40
CA GLY A 544 4.50 12.25 24.03
C GLY A 544 3.43 12.14 25.11
N ASP A 545 2.19 11.87 24.72
CA ASP A 545 1.11 11.53 25.64
C ASP A 545 1.03 9.99 25.83
N PRO A 546 1.33 9.45 27.03
CA PRO A 546 1.24 8.01 27.30
C PRO A 546 -0.18 7.46 27.19
N GLU A 547 -1.22 8.28 27.38
CA GLU A 547 -2.63 7.87 27.23
C GLU A 547 -3.05 7.76 25.75
N ASN A 548 -2.18 8.19 24.81
CA ASN A 548 -2.48 8.32 23.39
C ASN A 548 -1.52 7.48 22.51
N ILE A 549 -1.05 6.36 23.05
CA ILE A 549 -0.19 5.40 22.35
C ILE A 549 -1.03 4.56 21.36
N THR A 550 -0.47 4.39 20.16
CA THR A 550 -0.97 3.51 19.08
C THR A 550 0.13 2.50 18.75
N ILE A 551 -0.13 1.20 18.89
CA ILE A 551 0.80 0.16 18.41
C ILE A 551 0.48 -0.18 16.95
N PHE A 552 1.50 -0.38 16.11
CA PHE A 552 1.31 -0.76 14.71
C PHE A 552 2.41 -1.68 14.19
N GLY A 553 2.08 -2.54 13.23
CA GLY A 553 2.99 -3.58 12.75
C GLY A 553 2.49 -4.28 11.48
N GLU A 554 3.41 -4.93 10.78
CA GLU A 554 3.17 -5.65 9.52
C GLU A 554 3.59 -7.13 9.62
N SER A 555 2.90 -8.03 8.91
CA SER A 555 3.16 -9.49 8.92
C SER A 555 3.17 -10.03 10.36
N ALA A 556 4.25 -10.69 10.78
CA ALA A 556 4.46 -11.13 12.16
C ALA A 556 4.37 -9.99 13.19
N GLY A 557 4.68 -8.75 12.81
CA GLY A 557 4.45 -7.54 13.60
C GLY A 557 2.98 -7.15 13.68
N GLY A 558 2.19 -7.36 12.63
CA GLY A 558 0.73 -7.17 12.63
C GLY A 558 0.01 -8.23 13.48
N ALA A 559 0.43 -9.49 13.35
CA ALA A 559 0.01 -10.56 14.24
C ALA A 559 0.41 -10.26 15.69
N SER A 560 1.65 -9.79 15.93
CA SER A 560 2.11 -9.33 17.24
C SER A 560 1.22 -8.21 17.79
N VAL A 561 0.90 -7.17 17.03
CA VAL A 561 -0.03 -6.11 17.44
C VAL A 561 -1.36 -6.69 17.92
N ASN A 562 -1.97 -7.61 17.16
CA ASN A 562 -3.21 -8.23 17.56
C ASN A 562 -3.06 -9.18 18.78
N LEU A 563 -1.90 -9.83 18.96
CA LEU A 563 -1.61 -10.60 20.18
C LEU A 563 -1.41 -9.70 21.41
N GLN A 564 -0.78 -8.54 21.25
CA GLN A 564 -0.60 -7.55 22.32
C GLN A 564 -1.96 -7.01 22.80
N ILE A 565 -2.92 -6.68 21.90
CA ILE A 565 -4.25 -6.19 22.34
C ILE A 565 -5.11 -7.27 23.01
N LEU A 566 -4.82 -8.54 22.75
CA LEU A 566 -5.55 -9.68 23.33
C LEU A 566 -4.95 -10.15 24.66
N SER A 567 -3.70 -9.79 24.98
CA SER A 567 -3.04 -10.16 26.23
C SER A 567 -3.54 -9.30 27.41
N PRO A 568 -3.92 -9.90 28.55
CA PRO A 568 -4.36 -9.15 29.73
C PRO A 568 -3.24 -8.27 30.35
N HIS A 569 -1.97 -8.57 30.07
CA HIS A 569 -0.80 -7.84 30.57
C HIS A 569 -0.63 -6.44 29.96
N ASN A 570 -1.44 -6.08 28.95
CA ASN A 570 -1.40 -4.79 28.27
C ASN A 570 -2.54 -3.83 28.66
N LYS A 571 -3.38 -4.20 29.63
CA LYS A 571 -4.54 -3.40 30.03
C LYS A 571 -4.13 -1.98 30.44
N GLY A 572 -4.54 -1.00 29.63
CA GLY A 572 -4.29 0.42 29.85
C GLY A 572 -2.91 0.93 29.40
N LEU A 573 -2.10 0.15 28.67
CA LEU A 573 -0.78 0.61 28.19
C LEU A 573 -0.82 1.38 26.86
N PHE A 574 -1.90 1.26 26.09
CA PHE A 574 -2.09 1.96 24.82
C PHE A 574 -3.58 2.06 24.48
N LYS A 575 -3.92 2.98 23.57
CA LYS A 575 -5.31 3.30 23.20
C LYS A 575 -5.74 2.71 21.85
N ARG A 576 -4.80 2.46 20.92
CA ARG A 576 -5.11 2.04 19.54
C ARG A 576 -4.15 0.99 19.00
N ALA A 577 -4.59 0.27 17.98
CA ALA A 577 -3.81 -0.74 17.28
C ALA A 577 -4.05 -0.75 15.76
N ILE A 578 -2.99 -0.98 14.99
CA ILE A 578 -3.04 -1.13 13.52
C ILE A 578 -2.29 -2.40 13.10
N ALA A 579 -3.01 -3.41 12.62
CA ALA A 579 -2.46 -4.69 12.19
C ALA A 579 -2.49 -4.83 10.65
N GLN A 580 -1.31 -4.79 10.01
CA GLN A 580 -1.16 -4.87 8.56
C GLN A 580 -0.75 -6.29 8.14
N SER A 581 -1.50 -6.92 7.25
CA SER A 581 -1.15 -8.21 6.62
C SER A 581 -0.80 -9.31 7.64
N GLY A 582 -1.51 -9.36 8.76
CA GLY A 582 -1.31 -10.36 9.80
C GLY A 582 -2.13 -10.07 11.06
N VAL A 583 -2.74 -11.11 11.63
CA VAL A 583 -3.54 -11.04 12.87
C VAL A 583 -3.32 -12.31 13.71
N ALA A 584 -3.73 -12.32 14.97
CA ALA A 584 -3.59 -13.46 15.89
C ALA A 584 -4.35 -14.73 15.45
N LEU A 585 -5.24 -14.60 14.45
CA LEU A 585 -6.02 -15.69 13.87
C LEU A 585 -5.45 -16.21 12.54
N SER A 586 -4.35 -15.63 12.03
CA SER A 586 -3.67 -16.17 10.85
C SER A 586 -3.09 -17.55 11.17
N PRO A 587 -3.09 -18.51 10.21
CA PRO A 587 -2.75 -19.91 10.49
C PRO A 587 -1.29 -20.11 10.95
N TRP A 588 -0.40 -19.17 10.64
CA TRP A 588 1.01 -19.12 11.03
C TRP A 588 1.29 -18.29 12.31
N ALA A 589 0.27 -17.70 12.93
CA ALA A 589 0.45 -16.78 14.06
C ALA A 589 0.48 -17.49 15.44
N ILE A 590 0.09 -18.77 15.50
CA ILE A 590 0.09 -19.58 16.72
C ILE A 590 0.56 -21.02 16.40
N ASN A 591 1.64 -21.47 17.02
CA ASN A 591 2.02 -22.88 17.02
C ASN A 591 1.08 -23.69 17.93
N LYS A 592 0.53 -24.78 17.40
CA LYS A 592 -0.39 -25.70 18.08
C LYS A 592 0.29 -26.92 18.70
N ASN A 593 1.52 -27.23 18.30
CA ASN A 593 2.32 -28.37 18.77
C ASN A 593 3.80 -27.97 18.98
N PRO A 594 4.10 -26.96 19.81
CA PRO A 594 5.46 -26.44 19.97
C PRO A 594 6.45 -27.49 20.48
N ARG A 595 5.95 -28.47 21.26
CA ARG A 595 6.74 -29.58 21.79
C ARG A 595 7.46 -30.37 20.70
N LEU A 596 6.81 -30.64 19.57
CA LEU A 596 7.39 -31.41 18.47
C LEU A 596 8.62 -30.71 17.90
N TYR A 597 8.50 -29.40 17.60
CA TYR A 597 9.62 -28.62 17.07
C TYR A 597 10.74 -28.42 18.11
N ALA A 598 10.41 -28.27 19.40
CA ALA A 598 11.42 -28.24 20.45
C ALA A 598 12.20 -29.55 20.58
N GLU A 599 11.58 -30.70 20.33
CA GLU A 599 12.27 -31.99 20.28
C GLU A 599 13.20 -32.11 19.06
N GLU A 600 12.80 -31.60 17.89
CA GLU A 600 13.67 -31.52 16.71
C GLU A 600 14.92 -30.65 16.96
N VAL A 601 14.72 -29.44 17.53
CA VAL A 601 15.83 -28.54 17.90
C VAL A 601 16.72 -29.17 18.97
N ALA A 602 16.15 -29.84 19.98
CA ALA A 602 16.91 -30.53 21.02
C ALA A 602 17.78 -31.65 20.44
N LEU A 603 17.24 -32.48 19.54
CA LEU A 603 18.01 -33.53 18.86
C LEU A 603 19.14 -32.94 17.99
N ALA A 604 18.88 -31.83 17.28
CA ALA A 604 19.88 -31.14 16.47
C ALA A 604 21.09 -30.60 17.28
N VAL A 605 20.89 -30.28 18.57
CA VAL A 605 21.96 -29.83 19.49
C VAL A 605 22.43 -30.89 20.48
N ASN A 606 22.05 -32.17 20.29
CA ASN A 606 22.35 -33.31 21.17
C ASN A 606 21.80 -33.21 22.62
N CYS A 607 20.71 -32.48 22.83
CA CYS A 607 19.94 -32.53 24.07
C CYS A 607 19.01 -33.76 24.13
N SER A 608 18.62 -34.17 25.33
CA SER A 608 17.54 -35.15 25.52
C SER A 608 16.18 -34.53 25.23
N THR A 609 15.20 -35.37 24.87
CA THR A 609 13.78 -35.00 24.69
C THR A 609 12.91 -35.33 25.91
N ASP A 610 13.54 -35.70 27.03
CA ASP A 610 12.89 -35.98 28.31
C ASP A 610 12.72 -34.71 29.17
N GLU A 611 12.37 -34.87 30.45
CA GLU A 611 12.20 -33.76 31.41
C GLU A 611 13.43 -32.82 31.52
N ARG A 612 14.62 -33.27 31.10
CA ARG A 612 15.85 -32.47 31.13
C ARG A 612 16.02 -31.59 29.90
N MET A 613 15.16 -31.72 28.88
CA MET A 613 15.26 -31.00 27.60
C MET A 613 15.37 -29.48 27.80
N ALA A 614 14.46 -28.89 28.58
CA ALA A 614 14.43 -27.45 28.83
C ALA A 614 15.71 -26.95 29.55
N SER A 615 16.23 -27.71 30.52
CA SER A 615 17.48 -27.38 31.19
C SER A 615 18.69 -27.51 30.28
N CYS A 616 18.74 -28.56 29.45
CA CYS A 616 19.80 -28.74 28.47
C CYS A 616 19.82 -27.60 27.44
N LEU A 617 18.67 -27.28 26.84
CA LEU A 617 18.52 -26.22 25.85
C LEU A 617 18.96 -24.84 26.39
N LYS A 618 18.74 -24.53 27.68
CA LYS A 618 19.18 -23.26 28.31
C LYS A 618 20.70 -23.09 28.38
N GLU A 619 21.45 -24.19 28.45
CA GLU A 619 22.92 -24.21 28.55
C GLU A 619 23.61 -24.25 27.16
N ILE A 620 22.85 -24.44 26.07
CA ILE A 620 23.42 -24.43 24.71
C ILE A 620 23.73 -22.99 24.29
N ASP A 621 24.86 -22.83 23.59
CA ASP A 621 25.27 -21.56 23.01
C ASP A 621 24.16 -20.94 22.13
N PRO A 622 23.79 -19.66 22.31
CA PRO A 622 22.71 -19.02 21.56
C PRO A 622 22.90 -19.00 20.03
N VAL A 623 24.13 -18.99 19.52
CA VAL A 623 24.41 -19.07 18.07
C VAL A 623 24.07 -20.46 17.56
N VAL A 624 24.44 -21.50 18.31
CA VAL A 624 24.11 -22.90 17.98
C VAL A 624 22.59 -23.13 18.02
N LEU A 625 21.88 -22.63 19.04
CA LEU A 625 20.41 -22.70 19.12
C LEU A 625 19.70 -22.00 17.95
N THR A 626 20.25 -20.86 17.52
CA THR A 626 19.70 -20.06 16.41
C THR A 626 19.85 -20.77 15.07
N LEU A 627 20.95 -21.49 14.86
CA LEU A 627 21.16 -22.31 13.65
C LEU A 627 20.39 -23.63 13.70
N ALA A 628 20.21 -24.23 14.88
CA ALA A 628 19.47 -25.47 15.05
C ALA A 628 17.96 -25.29 14.80
N GLY A 629 17.39 -24.18 15.26
CA GLY A 629 16.03 -23.76 14.88
C GLY A 629 15.96 -23.00 13.57
N SER A 630 16.77 -23.40 12.57
CA SER A 630 16.64 -22.85 11.22
C SER A 630 15.46 -23.52 10.49
N PHE A 631 14.93 -22.80 9.50
CA PHE A 631 13.71 -23.16 8.79
C PHE A 631 14.05 -23.84 7.45
N ASN A 632 13.32 -24.90 7.08
CA ASN A 632 13.50 -25.59 5.81
C ASN A 632 12.71 -24.91 4.67
N LEU A 633 13.42 -24.27 3.74
CA LEU A 633 12.84 -23.62 2.56
C LEU A 633 12.34 -24.59 1.46
N SER A 634 12.47 -25.90 1.65
CA SER A 634 11.89 -26.89 0.74
C SER A 634 10.37 -26.99 0.93
N SER A 635 9.61 -26.51 -0.04
CA SER A 635 8.15 -26.64 -0.07
C SER A 635 7.62 -26.95 -1.47
N CYS A 636 6.32 -27.23 -1.55
CA CYS A 636 5.58 -27.28 -2.81
C CYS A 636 4.08 -27.06 -2.57
N ALA A 637 3.26 -26.92 -3.61
CA ALA A 637 1.80 -26.87 -3.48
C ALA A 637 1.20 -27.99 -2.60
N GLY A 638 1.79 -29.19 -2.56
CA GLY A 638 1.31 -30.29 -1.70
C GLY A 638 1.76 -30.21 -0.24
N GLU A 639 2.86 -29.50 0.03
CA GLU A 639 3.40 -29.24 1.38
C GLU A 639 3.84 -27.76 1.45
N PRO A 640 2.87 -26.83 1.66
CA PRO A 640 3.12 -25.39 1.65
C PRO A 640 4.05 -24.89 2.77
N ILE A 641 4.85 -23.88 2.44
CA ILE A 641 5.89 -23.25 3.25
C ILE A 641 5.38 -22.78 4.63
N VAL A 642 4.10 -22.42 4.73
CA VAL A 642 3.45 -22.00 5.98
C VAL A 642 3.51 -23.07 7.08
N TYR A 643 3.48 -24.36 6.71
CA TYR A 643 3.50 -25.47 7.67
C TYR A 643 4.87 -25.77 8.27
N HIS A 644 5.90 -25.02 7.89
CA HIS A 644 7.21 -25.07 8.52
C HIS A 644 7.46 -23.89 9.49
N LEU A 645 6.51 -22.94 9.61
CA LEU A 645 6.62 -21.73 10.45
C LEU A 645 6.34 -22.00 11.93
N GLU A 646 7.03 -23.01 12.47
CA GLU A 646 6.84 -23.56 13.81
C GLU A 646 7.36 -22.62 14.92
N LEU A 647 8.32 -21.74 14.65
CA LEU A 647 8.82 -20.74 15.61
C LEU A 647 7.92 -19.50 15.67
N SER A 648 6.65 -19.73 16.02
CA SER A 648 5.62 -18.72 16.23
C SER A 648 5.10 -18.74 17.68
N PRO A 649 4.35 -17.72 18.13
CA PRO A 649 3.76 -17.67 19.47
C PRO A 649 2.92 -18.90 19.86
N VAL A 650 2.72 -19.13 21.15
CA VAL A 650 1.99 -20.28 21.70
C VAL A 650 0.95 -19.85 22.73
N ILE A 651 -0.09 -20.67 22.92
CA ILE A 651 -1.05 -20.49 24.02
C ILE A 651 -0.37 -21.02 25.30
N ASP A 652 0.18 -20.11 26.11
CA ASP A 652 1.02 -20.42 27.27
C ASP A 652 0.27 -20.42 28.62
N GLY A 653 -1.00 -20.01 28.63
CA GLY A 653 -1.78 -19.88 29.87
C GLY A 653 -1.49 -18.61 30.68
N ASP A 654 -0.62 -17.71 30.19
CA ASP A 654 -0.17 -16.50 30.90
C ASP A 654 -0.19 -15.26 30.01
N PHE A 655 0.68 -15.17 29.00
CA PHE A 655 0.63 -14.08 28.02
C PHE A 655 -0.61 -14.22 27.12
N LEU A 656 -0.89 -15.46 26.69
CA LEU A 656 -2.09 -15.88 25.97
C LEU A 656 -2.82 -16.94 26.81
N PRO A 657 -3.77 -16.53 27.69
CA PRO A 657 -4.42 -17.45 28.63
C PRO A 657 -5.43 -18.42 27.98
N ASP A 658 -5.85 -18.19 26.74
CA ASP A 658 -6.70 -19.08 25.94
C ASP A 658 -6.47 -18.78 24.44
N HIS A 659 -7.14 -19.51 23.55
CA HIS A 659 -7.12 -19.29 22.11
C HIS A 659 -7.52 -17.84 21.76
N PRO A 660 -6.76 -17.13 20.88
CA PRO A 660 -6.96 -15.70 20.62
C PRO A 660 -8.39 -15.27 20.27
N SER A 661 -9.16 -16.14 19.60
CA SER A 661 -10.57 -15.86 19.23
C SER A 661 -11.51 -15.63 20.42
N LYS A 662 -11.12 -16.02 21.65
CA LYS A 662 -11.89 -15.81 22.88
C LYS A 662 -11.44 -14.58 23.68
N LEU A 663 -10.29 -14.00 23.34
CA LEU A 663 -9.63 -12.95 24.12
C LEU A 663 -10.02 -11.53 23.70
N PHE A 664 -10.88 -11.36 22.68
CA PHE A 664 -11.28 -10.05 22.14
C PHE A 664 -12.00 -9.15 23.16
N HIS A 665 -12.51 -9.71 24.26
CA HIS A 665 -13.02 -8.94 25.41
C HIS A 665 -11.94 -8.06 26.08
N ASN A 666 -10.66 -8.39 25.95
CA ASN A 666 -9.55 -7.54 26.40
C ASN A 666 -9.33 -6.30 25.51
N ALA A 667 -9.81 -6.34 24.27
CA ALA A 667 -9.62 -5.32 23.25
C ALA A 667 -10.81 -4.34 23.10
N ALA A 668 -11.88 -4.51 23.89
CA ALA A 668 -13.13 -3.73 23.76
C ALA A 668 -12.91 -2.20 23.69
N ASP A 669 -12.05 -1.66 24.56
CA ASP A 669 -11.79 -0.21 24.65
C ASP A 669 -10.70 0.31 23.68
N ILE A 670 -10.20 -0.51 22.75
CA ILE A 670 -9.06 -0.19 21.87
C ILE A 670 -9.55 0.15 20.45
N ASP A 671 -9.13 1.30 19.90
CA ASP A 671 -9.44 1.62 18.49
C ASP A 671 -8.60 0.72 17.58
N PHE A 672 -9.21 -0.15 16.76
CA PHE A 672 -8.50 -1.14 15.95
C PHE A 672 -8.70 -0.97 14.44
N ILE A 673 -7.59 -0.95 13.70
CA ILE A 673 -7.54 -1.06 12.24
C ILE A 673 -6.84 -2.38 11.91
N ALA A 674 -7.40 -3.16 10.99
CA ALA A 674 -6.69 -4.25 10.35
C ALA A 674 -6.99 -4.30 8.84
N GLY A 675 -6.02 -4.77 8.06
CA GLY A 675 -6.14 -4.84 6.60
C GLY A 675 -5.09 -5.74 5.97
N VAL A 676 -5.28 -6.03 4.68
CA VAL A 676 -4.42 -6.90 3.87
C VAL A 676 -4.19 -6.25 2.50
N ASN A 677 -3.11 -6.61 1.82
CA ASN A 677 -2.91 -6.24 0.42
C ASN A 677 -3.64 -7.22 -0.50
N ASN A 678 -3.96 -6.77 -1.71
CA ASN A 678 -4.71 -7.54 -2.71
C ASN A 678 -4.02 -8.86 -3.17
N MET A 679 -2.73 -9.04 -2.86
CA MET A 679 -1.94 -10.22 -3.24
C MET A 679 -0.93 -10.61 -2.14
N ASP A 680 -1.26 -10.48 -0.85
CA ASP A 680 -0.34 -10.83 0.26
C ASP A 680 0.19 -12.28 0.16
N GLY A 681 -0.61 -13.22 -0.35
CA GLY A 681 -0.18 -14.60 -0.57
C GLY A 681 0.91 -14.78 -1.63
N HIS A 682 1.15 -13.78 -2.50
CA HIS A 682 2.09 -13.91 -3.63
C HIS A 682 3.51 -14.27 -3.19
N ALA A 683 3.99 -13.74 -2.06
CA ALA A 683 5.31 -14.07 -1.54
C ALA A 683 5.44 -15.55 -1.14
N PHE A 684 4.36 -16.16 -0.63
CA PHE A 684 4.30 -17.57 -0.24
C PHE A 684 4.12 -18.47 -1.47
N THR A 685 3.21 -18.11 -2.39
CA THR A 685 3.01 -18.80 -3.67
C THR A 685 4.29 -18.82 -4.52
N SER A 686 5.13 -17.80 -4.39
CA SER A 686 6.44 -17.72 -5.07
C SER A 686 7.44 -18.77 -4.59
N ILE A 687 7.24 -19.31 -3.39
CA ILE A 687 8.07 -20.37 -2.80
C ILE A 687 7.41 -21.74 -3.05
N ASP A 688 6.10 -21.85 -2.82
CA ASP A 688 5.34 -23.11 -2.98
C ASP A 688 5.13 -23.52 -4.44
N VAL A 689 5.03 -22.54 -5.35
CA VAL A 689 4.84 -22.75 -6.78
C VAL A 689 5.74 -21.79 -7.58
N PRO A 690 7.08 -21.96 -7.57
CA PRO A 690 8.04 -20.96 -8.11
C PRO A 690 7.81 -20.55 -9.57
N ARG A 691 7.21 -21.44 -10.36
CA ARG A 691 6.77 -21.18 -11.75
C ARG A 691 5.71 -20.08 -11.88
N VAL A 692 5.06 -19.65 -10.79
CA VAL A 692 4.12 -18.51 -10.81
C VAL A 692 4.81 -17.24 -11.34
N ASN A 693 6.08 -17.02 -11.02
CA ASN A 693 6.85 -15.85 -11.45
C ASN A 693 7.64 -16.04 -12.75
N ILE A 694 7.54 -17.21 -13.39
CA ILE A 694 8.29 -17.52 -14.61
C ILE A 694 7.29 -17.61 -15.76
N ASP A 695 7.29 -16.60 -16.64
CA ASP A 695 6.28 -16.50 -17.71
C ASP A 695 6.38 -17.60 -18.77
N LEU A 696 7.58 -18.14 -18.96
CA LEU A 696 7.84 -19.22 -19.90
C LEU A 696 7.44 -20.61 -19.37
N LEU A 697 7.12 -20.75 -18.07
CA LEU A 697 6.75 -22.03 -17.49
C LEU A 697 5.23 -22.16 -17.30
N PRO A 698 4.60 -23.23 -17.82
CA PRO A 698 3.20 -23.48 -17.59
C PRO A 698 2.94 -23.86 -16.14
N VAL A 699 1.86 -23.32 -15.58
CA VAL A 699 1.33 -23.71 -14.26
C VAL A 699 0.17 -24.68 -14.47
N PRO A 700 0.30 -25.95 -14.05
CA PRO A 700 -0.76 -26.94 -14.20
C PRO A 700 -1.89 -26.65 -13.20
N VAL A 701 -3.13 -27.00 -13.58
CA VAL A 701 -4.29 -26.98 -12.68
C VAL A 701 -4.06 -27.87 -11.44
N GLU A 702 -3.30 -28.95 -11.59
CA GLU A 702 -2.92 -29.87 -10.51
C GLU A 702 -2.21 -29.16 -9.33
N ASP A 703 -1.48 -28.06 -9.55
CA ASP A 703 -0.87 -27.30 -8.46
C ASP A 703 -1.94 -26.57 -7.62
N VAL A 704 -3.05 -26.12 -8.23
CA VAL A 704 -4.21 -25.56 -7.50
C VAL A 704 -4.91 -26.63 -6.69
N GLU A 705 -5.12 -27.82 -7.28
CA GLU A 705 -5.74 -28.97 -6.60
C GLU A 705 -4.92 -29.43 -5.39
N LYS A 706 -3.58 -29.49 -5.51
CA LYS A 706 -2.65 -29.82 -4.43
C LYS A 706 -2.65 -28.77 -3.32
N LEU A 707 -2.57 -27.49 -3.65
CA LEU A 707 -2.59 -26.39 -2.69
C LEU A 707 -3.88 -26.40 -1.85
N LEU A 708 -5.02 -26.59 -2.51
CA LEU A 708 -6.30 -26.75 -1.82
C LEU A 708 -6.35 -28.02 -0.98
N ALA A 709 -5.79 -29.14 -1.44
CA ALA A 709 -5.73 -30.38 -0.65
C ALA A 709 -4.88 -30.20 0.61
N ALA A 710 -3.74 -29.50 0.51
CA ALA A 710 -2.89 -29.19 1.64
C ALA A 710 -3.59 -28.30 2.68
N TYR A 711 -4.31 -27.25 2.26
CA TYR A 711 -5.02 -26.34 3.17
C TYR A 711 -6.37 -26.86 3.69
N THR A 712 -6.95 -27.90 3.07
CA THR A 712 -8.22 -28.52 3.53
C THR A 712 -8.04 -29.89 4.19
N LYS A 713 -6.80 -30.38 4.32
CA LYS A 713 -6.44 -31.70 4.88
C LYS A 713 -7.18 -32.04 6.18
N ASP A 714 -7.19 -31.14 7.15
CA ASP A 714 -7.86 -31.30 8.47
C ASP A 714 -9.40 -31.32 8.41
N LYS A 715 -9.98 -31.04 7.24
CA LYS A 715 -11.44 -31.00 6.99
C LYS A 715 -11.91 -32.10 6.02
N GLY A 716 -10.98 -32.82 5.38
CA GLY A 716 -11.25 -33.94 4.48
C GLY A 716 -11.86 -33.56 3.12
N ASP A 717 -12.07 -34.58 2.29
CA ASP A 717 -12.40 -34.46 0.86
C ASP A 717 -13.60 -33.56 0.55
N ALA A 718 -14.62 -33.53 1.42
CA ALA A 718 -15.80 -32.67 1.25
C ALA A 718 -15.44 -31.17 1.27
N ALA A 719 -14.51 -30.76 2.12
CA ALA A 719 -14.01 -29.38 2.17
C ALA A 719 -13.09 -29.08 0.98
N TRP A 720 -12.27 -30.04 0.56
CA TRP A 720 -11.46 -29.92 -0.65
C TRP A 720 -12.33 -29.69 -1.90
N HIS A 721 -13.36 -30.52 -2.11
CA HIS A 721 -14.30 -30.37 -3.21
C HIS A 721 -15.05 -29.03 -3.17
N ALA A 722 -15.46 -28.57 -1.98
CA ALA A 722 -16.12 -27.27 -1.82
C ALA A 722 -15.18 -26.10 -2.16
N ALA A 723 -13.92 -26.15 -1.70
CA ALA A 723 -12.92 -25.13 -2.01
C ALA A 723 -12.56 -25.12 -3.50
N LEU A 724 -12.36 -26.30 -4.11
CA LEU A 724 -12.09 -26.43 -5.55
C LEU A 724 -13.26 -25.85 -6.38
N SER A 725 -14.50 -26.15 -5.99
CA SER A 725 -15.70 -25.59 -6.64
C SER A 725 -15.82 -24.08 -6.46
N LEU A 726 -15.32 -23.51 -5.35
CA LEU A 726 -15.34 -22.08 -5.09
C LEU A 726 -14.31 -21.35 -5.97
N TYR A 727 -13.04 -21.75 -5.92
CA TYR A 727 -11.96 -21.07 -6.64
C TYR A 727 -12.00 -21.29 -8.16
N ASN A 728 -12.56 -22.41 -8.63
CA ASN A 728 -12.74 -22.66 -10.06
C ASN A 728 -14.09 -22.12 -10.60
N SER A 729 -14.95 -21.52 -9.76
CA SER A 729 -16.31 -21.08 -10.15
C SER A 729 -16.33 -20.04 -11.28
N THR A 730 -15.25 -19.25 -11.44
CA THR A 730 -15.11 -18.24 -12.49
C THR A 730 -14.17 -18.66 -13.62
N TRP A 731 -13.75 -19.93 -13.67
CA TRP A 731 -12.88 -20.42 -14.73
C TRP A 731 -13.68 -20.74 -16.00
N GLU A 732 -13.07 -20.45 -17.16
CA GLU A 732 -13.53 -21.01 -18.43
C GLU A 732 -13.23 -22.52 -18.49
N PRO A 733 -13.89 -23.30 -19.37
CA PRO A 733 -13.65 -24.75 -19.50
C PRO A 733 -12.19 -25.15 -19.73
N THR A 734 -11.39 -24.23 -20.29
CA THR A 734 -9.93 -24.33 -20.36
C THR A 734 -9.33 -23.06 -19.76
N PRO A 735 -8.92 -23.03 -18.49
CA PRO A 735 -8.45 -21.82 -17.82
C PRO A 735 -7.13 -21.32 -18.43
N SER A 736 -6.99 -19.99 -18.57
CA SER A 736 -5.74 -19.39 -19.05
C SER A 736 -4.61 -19.53 -18.01
N PRO A 737 -3.32 -19.54 -18.42
CA PRO A 737 -2.20 -19.54 -17.48
C PRO A 737 -2.23 -18.36 -16.50
N LYS A 738 -2.70 -17.17 -16.94
CA LYS A 738 -2.90 -15.98 -16.09
C LYS A 738 -3.97 -16.24 -15.02
N SER A 739 -5.06 -16.93 -15.38
CA SER A 739 -6.13 -17.32 -14.47
C SER A 739 -5.64 -18.30 -13.40
N ILE A 740 -4.88 -19.34 -13.79
CA ILE A 740 -4.32 -20.33 -12.86
C ILE A 740 -3.34 -19.65 -11.89
N LYS A 741 -2.37 -18.88 -12.41
CA LYS A 741 -1.40 -18.11 -11.59
C LYS A 741 -2.11 -17.21 -10.57
N LYS A 742 -3.12 -16.45 -11.00
CA LYS A 742 -3.89 -15.55 -10.12
C LYS A 742 -4.70 -16.32 -9.07
N THR A 743 -5.22 -17.50 -9.41
CA THR A 743 -6.01 -18.33 -8.48
C THR A 743 -5.15 -18.87 -7.34
N LEU A 744 -3.91 -19.32 -7.61
CA LEU A 744 -2.97 -19.72 -6.55
C LEU A 744 -2.71 -18.59 -5.54
N VAL A 745 -2.36 -17.40 -6.04
CA VAL A 745 -2.11 -16.20 -5.23
C VAL A 745 -3.35 -15.81 -4.41
N HIS A 746 -4.55 -15.92 -4.98
CA HIS A 746 -5.80 -15.67 -4.26
C HIS A 746 -6.03 -16.69 -3.13
N ILE A 747 -5.82 -17.99 -3.37
CA ILE A 747 -5.99 -19.05 -2.35
C ILE A 747 -5.12 -18.78 -1.13
N GLU A 748 -3.86 -18.41 -1.34
CA GLU A 748 -2.94 -18.10 -0.23
C GLU A 748 -3.23 -16.75 0.41
N THR A 749 -3.61 -15.73 -0.37
CA THR A 749 -4.05 -14.44 0.20
C THR A 749 -5.25 -14.64 1.12
N ASP A 750 -6.22 -15.46 0.69
CA ASP A 750 -7.44 -15.75 1.44
C ASP A 750 -7.16 -16.58 2.70
N PHE A 751 -6.39 -17.67 2.58
CA PHE A 751 -6.09 -18.60 3.68
C PHE A 751 -5.13 -18.01 4.73
N LEU A 752 -4.07 -17.32 4.30
CA LEU A 752 -3.01 -16.84 5.20
C LEU A 752 -3.34 -15.49 5.85
N PHE A 753 -4.14 -14.64 5.19
CA PHE A 753 -4.30 -13.23 5.57
C PHE A 753 -5.75 -12.71 5.57
N LEU A 754 -6.49 -12.79 4.45
CA LEU A 754 -7.78 -12.08 4.32
C LEU A 754 -8.86 -12.69 5.22
N ALA A 755 -9.04 -14.01 5.20
CA ALA A 755 -10.11 -14.65 5.98
C ALA A 755 -9.87 -14.52 7.50
N SER A 756 -8.63 -14.66 7.95
CA SER A 756 -8.26 -14.44 9.36
C SER A 756 -8.45 -12.99 9.78
N THR A 757 -8.07 -12.02 8.94
CA THR A 757 -8.24 -10.58 9.20
C THR A 757 -9.73 -10.20 9.26
N GLN A 758 -10.56 -10.71 8.35
CA GLN A 758 -12.02 -10.52 8.40
C GLN A 758 -12.62 -11.11 9.69
N ALA A 759 -12.20 -12.30 10.11
CA ALA A 759 -12.64 -12.91 11.36
C ALA A 759 -12.20 -12.10 12.60
N ALA A 760 -10.97 -11.59 12.61
CA ALA A 760 -10.46 -10.74 13.69
C ALA A 760 -11.22 -9.41 13.79
N LEU A 761 -11.47 -8.74 12.66
CA LEU A 761 -12.28 -7.52 12.61
C LEU A 761 -13.72 -7.77 13.08
N LYS A 762 -14.32 -8.90 12.70
CA LYS A 762 -15.66 -9.28 13.15
C LYS A 762 -15.71 -9.53 14.67
N LEU A 763 -14.76 -10.29 15.20
CA LEU A 763 -14.67 -10.55 16.65
C LEU A 763 -14.40 -9.26 17.44
N HIS A 764 -13.58 -8.35 16.93
CA HIS A 764 -13.38 -7.05 17.54
C HIS A 764 -14.67 -6.23 17.56
N ALA A 765 -15.37 -6.11 16.43
CA ALA A 765 -16.62 -5.37 16.31
C ALA A 765 -17.76 -5.97 17.16
N ASP A 766 -17.70 -7.26 17.50
CA ASP A 766 -18.68 -7.93 18.38
C ASP A 766 -18.36 -7.79 19.88
N ASN A 767 -17.20 -7.23 20.25
CA ASN A 767 -16.77 -7.02 21.64
C ASN A 767 -16.52 -5.53 22.01
N ALA A 768 -16.57 -4.61 21.04
CA ALA A 768 -16.32 -3.17 21.20
C ALA A 768 -17.60 -2.34 21.43
#